data_AF-B1XR22-F1
#
_entry.id   AF-B1XR22-F1
#
_cell.length_a   1.000
_cell.length_b   1.000
_cell.length_c   1.000
_cell.angle_alpha   90.00
_cell.angle_beta   90.00
_cell.angle_gamma   90.00
#
_symmetry.space_group_name_H-M   'P 1'
#
loop_
_entity.id
_entity.type
_entity.pdbx_description
1 polymer ?
#
loop_
_entity_poly.entity_id
_entity_poly.type
_entity_poly.pdbx_seq_one_letter_code
_entity_poly.pdbx_strand_id
1 'polypeptide(L)'
;MTPMTTPQRKPVFIEKIFPVNLLNQQVYFENGGNPFKGLHRWYSRKPLSFSRASVLGSLLPGDVTMEEFEYLLGLDKARKNESDLERDDRHNRTRLYKTPPSPERVKRVQELCEELWGDKTPAVLDAFAGGGSIPFEAARYGLRVFASDLNPVAVVTMKAAIAFPLEFGAELQQDIDRWVQWVGEQAEERLNEFFPSSHAPQPSPPAPMNGGERLSSTSVESPQNGDLGAGEQDSGKSPEWGFRGNTPVVSPQPSPPTPKFGGEESGKSPRMGDLGAAPQPPTLGEKERIQNYLWAHTVQCPHCESTVPLSPNWWIDRSLGAIKKGAICAVKPVPNLAEKRVDFELIKGKKGKGNTIQTPDGDFDPNDFSTMSRGVGKCPNCESVIEDSVIKKQAQDIGLGHQLYAVAFKKNQGTLEFRIANNIDLQGFELAEKRLRELENSDSSYLIPDIHIPYSNRVYERDCVDQLGLTNWKVFFNSRQLLTLVTYVEIINEAKEKMRAELGEEKTRAIATYLACLLDRCIDHNCRLSGWKINPAFPARASASHSLNLMWNYCESTPRWLWDTCSFSTVDGYIKLCELLGTKINSSSFQSLETHTEKSFHIENASADSLYHLPDQSIDAVVTDPPYYSTIQYAELSDFFYVWQKRILSDIFPELYYSELTDKDREAVANPSRFRAMGISPKDLADQDYEAKMQMAFSEYYRVLKDNGVMTVQFNHKDSGAWDVLAQSLINAGFEITASWAVSTENPQNLHQAQKNSVSSTVLLVCRKRLPPNPQSGGSMPPDPQSGGIGSGAENAWWDDIRPELNNLVTQRAEEFEANGITGIDLYLSAFGPALSVFSRRWPVLDSSGIAMRPEAAFEEARKAISHYRLNKLLNQETSGFDALTQWYILAWDSFRAREFSFDEARQLAIAVGGFDINDLKNSHKLISAKSGTCSLLTPTQRLKKRAFSVSPTDFSLTSLVDGLHAVIAIYQEEQSIEPVRQFLKKTELLSNDQFMRAWEVALKAIPHIGDEKKRLPEEKALADLWLAMDEIKAKVRYVTPEDAEGSGQAVQGSLF
;
A
#
# COMPACT_ATOMS: atom_id res chain seq x y z
N MET A 1 50.98 1.58 -31.12
CA MET A 1 49.89 1.09 -30.26
C MET A 1 49.87 1.95 -29.00
N THR A 2 48.89 2.83 -28.89
CA THR A 2 48.59 3.52 -27.63
C THR A 2 48.06 2.48 -26.64
N PRO A 3 48.51 2.43 -25.37
CA PRO A 3 47.91 1.52 -24.41
C PRO A 3 46.44 1.91 -24.22
N MET A 4 45.52 0.98 -24.49
CA MET A 4 44.12 1.16 -24.13
C MET A 4 44.00 1.08 -22.61
N THR A 5 44.04 2.23 -21.96
CA THR A 5 43.59 2.37 -20.57
C THR A 5 42.13 1.95 -20.49
N THR A 6 41.84 0.88 -19.74
CA THR A 6 40.47 0.46 -19.44
C THR A 6 39.70 1.67 -18.91
N PRO A 7 38.58 2.09 -19.53
CA PRO A 7 37.89 3.32 -19.15
C PRO A 7 37.42 3.22 -17.69
N GLN A 8 37.99 4.05 -16.83
CA GLN A 8 37.70 4.05 -15.41
C GLN A 8 36.27 4.55 -15.20
N ARG A 9 35.36 3.64 -14.83
CA ARG A 9 33.95 3.97 -14.54
C ARG A 9 33.89 5.01 -13.43
N LYS A 10 33.31 6.18 -13.73
CA LYS A 10 33.00 7.20 -12.72
C LYS A 10 31.89 6.66 -11.79
N PRO A 11 32.08 6.69 -10.45
CA PRO A 11 31.04 6.27 -9.52
C PRO A 11 29.87 7.25 -9.49
N VAL A 12 28.65 6.76 -9.27
CA VAL A 12 27.46 7.60 -9.02
C VAL A 12 27.26 7.82 -7.52
N PHE A 13 26.45 8.81 -7.15
CA PHE A 13 26.17 9.17 -5.75
C PHE A 13 25.71 7.98 -4.91
N ILE A 14 24.73 7.21 -5.41
CA ILE A 14 24.13 6.08 -4.68
C ILE A 14 25.08 4.89 -4.46
N GLU A 15 26.23 4.83 -5.14
CA GLU A 15 27.26 3.81 -4.87
C GLU A 15 28.09 4.12 -3.61
N LYS A 16 28.03 5.35 -3.11
CA LYS A 16 28.81 5.81 -1.96
C LYS A 16 27.95 6.17 -0.75
N ILE A 17 26.88 6.94 -0.95
CA ILE A 17 26.08 7.57 0.10
C ILE A 17 24.61 7.60 -0.32
N PHE A 18 23.67 7.44 0.63
CA PHE A 18 22.24 7.63 0.39
C PHE A 18 21.52 8.21 1.63
N PRO A 19 20.56 9.15 1.48
CA PRO A 19 19.97 9.88 2.62
C PRO A 19 18.84 9.10 3.32
N VAL A 20 19.14 7.93 3.87
CA VAL A 20 18.17 6.99 4.47
C VAL A 20 17.25 7.66 5.51
N ASN A 21 17.80 8.36 6.51
CA ASN A 21 17.00 8.97 7.58
C ASN A 21 16.00 10.03 7.06
N LEU A 22 16.45 10.89 6.15
CA LEU A 22 15.61 11.89 5.51
C LEU A 22 14.48 11.22 4.70
N LEU A 23 14.77 10.13 4.01
CA LEU A 23 13.76 9.40 3.24
C LEU A 23 12.74 8.72 4.15
N ASN A 24 13.17 8.11 5.26
CA ASN A 24 12.25 7.59 6.29
C ASN A 24 11.28 8.68 6.79
N GLN A 25 11.78 9.90 7.05
CA GLN A 25 10.96 11.06 7.43
C GLN A 25 10.00 11.52 6.30
N GLN A 26 10.46 11.56 5.05
CA GLN A 26 9.66 12.04 3.91
C GLN A 26 8.58 11.03 3.46
N VAL A 27 8.88 9.73 3.50
CA VAL A 27 7.90 8.65 3.25
C VAL A 27 6.77 8.69 4.27
N TYR A 28 7.07 8.96 5.55
CA TYR A 28 6.04 9.16 6.58
C TYR A 28 5.04 10.27 6.20
N PHE A 29 5.49 11.39 5.63
CA PHE A 29 4.60 12.45 5.17
C PHE A 29 3.79 12.11 3.90
N GLU A 30 4.26 11.14 3.11
CA GLU A 30 3.63 10.76 1.84
C GLU A 30 2.50 9.74 2.02
N ASN A 31 2.51 8.95 3.10
CA ASN A 31 1.52 7.92 3.45
C ASN A 31 0.05 8.40 3.57
N GLY A 32 -0.22 9.71 3.40
CA GLY A 32 -1.57 10.28 3.23
C GLY A 32 -1.87 10.93 1.87
N GLY A 33 -0.87 11.25 1.04
CA GLY A 33 -0.92 12.39 0.11
C GLY A 33 -0.45 12.20 -1.33
N ASN A 34 -0.18 10.99 -1.81
CA ASN A 34 0.29 10.74 -3.19
C ASN A 34 -0.64 11.36 -4.28
N PRO A 35 -0.12 12.08 -5.29
CA PRO A 35 -0.92 12.84 -6.26
C PRO A 35 -1.74 11.95 -7.20
N PHE A 36 -1.27 10.74 -7.55
CA PHE A 36 -2.00 9.83 -8.44
C PHE A 36 -3.18 9.11 -7.75
N LYS A 37 -3.39 9.32 -6.44
CA LYS A 37 -4.53 8.77 -5.68
C LYS A 37 -5.89 9.21 -6.24
N GLY A 38 -5.90 10.26 -7.06
CA GLY A 38 -7.04 10.75 -7.84
C GLY A 38 -7.42 9.87 -9.03
N LEU A 39 -6.45 9.21 -9.67
CA LEU A 39 -6.65 8.36 -10.86
C LEU A 39 -7.03 6.94 -10.40
N HIS A 40 -6.11 5.98 -10.60
CA HIS A 40 -6.26 4.57 -10.24
C HIS A 40 -5.44 4.18 -8.99
N ARG A 41 -5.93 3.22 -8.20
CA ARG A 41 -5.18 2.63 -7.08
C ARG A 41 -4.26 1.52 -7.59
N TRP A 42 -2.97 1.82 -7.73
CA TRP A 42 -1.96 0.79 -7.93
C TRP A 42 -1.52 0.18 -6.59
N TYR A 43 -1.35 -1.15 -6.53
CA TYR A 43 -1.23 -1.90 -5.27
C TYR A 43 0.14 -1.75 -4.58
N SER A 44 1.23 -1.65 -5.34
CA SER A 44 2.62 -1.59 -4.84
C SER A 44 3.27 -0.20 -4.90
N ARG A 45 2.52 0.84 -5.27
CA ARG A 45 3.10 2.12 -5.71
C ARG A 45 4.06 2.74 -4.67
N LYS A 46 5.33 2.89 -5.07
CA LYS A 46 6.39 3.49 -4.25
C LYS A 46 6.18 4.97 -3.94
N PRO A 47 6.67 5.45 -2.78
CA PRO A 47 6.73 6.88 -2.48
C PRO A 47 7.52 7.64 -3.54
N LEU A 48 7.00 8.79 -3.99
CA LEU A 48 7.65 9.73 -4.90
C LEU A 48 8.95 10.29 -4.32
N SER A 49 8.94 10.61 -3.02
CA SER A 49 10.13 11.07 -2.30
C SER A 49 11.32 10.09 -2.43
N PHE A 50 11.03 8.80 -2.28
CA PHE A 50 11.99 7.70 -2.43
C PHE A 50 12.37 7.42 -3.90
N SER A 51 11.39 7.46 -4.79
CA SER A 51 11.58 7.27 -6.24
C SER A 51 12.51 8.36 -6.82
N ARG A 52 12.30 9.63 -6.44
CA ARG A 52 13.16 10.75 -6.81
C ARG A 52 14.60 10.57 -6.36
N ALA A 53 14.80 10.19 -5.10
CA ALA A 53 16.15 9.98 -4.57
C ALA A 53 16.86 8.82 -5.28
N SER A 54 16.12 7.76 -5.64
CA SER A 54 16.65 6.63 -6.41
C SER A 54 17.07 7.06 -7.82
N VAL A 55 16.25 7.86 -8.52
CA VAL A 55 16.59 8.41 -9.86
C VAL A 55 17.81 9.34 -9.79
N LEU A 56 17.79 10.36 -8.91
CA LEU A 56 18.91 11.29 -8.78
C LEU A 56 20.19 10.60 -8.30
N GLY A 57 20.09 9.71 -7.32
CA GLY A 57 21.22 8.96 -6.79
C GLY A 57 21.91 8.10 -7.85
N SER A 58 21.13 7.57 -8.81
CA SER A 58 21.63 6.80 -9.94
C SER A 58 22.28 7.66 -11.03
N LEU A 59 21.93 8.95 -11.14
CA LEU A 59 22.36 9.82 -12.24
C LEU A 59 23.41 10.87 -11.87
N LEU A 60 23.56 11.20 -10.58
CA LEU A 60 24.48 12.25 -10.14
C LEU A 60 25.89 11.69 -9.85
N PRO A 61 26.96 12.49 -10.08
CA PRO A 61 28.33 12.12 -9.76
C PRO A 61 28.54 11.72 -8.30
N GLY A 62 29.42 10.75 -8.06
CA GLY A 62 29.79 10.26 -6.73
C GLY A 62 30.64 11.20 -5.88
N ASP A 63 30.93 12.42 -6.32
CA ASP A 63 31.57 13.48 -5.54
C ASP A 63 30.61 14.62 -5.14
N VAL A 64 29.34 14.55 -5.58
CA VAL A 64 28.26 15.39 -5.05
C VAL A 64 28.12 15.17 -3.54
N THR A 65 28.10 16.26 -2.77
CA THR A 65 27.97 16.19 -1.31
C THR A 65 26.54 15.89 -0.89
N MET A 66 26.35 15.38 0.34
CA MET A 66 24.99 15.17 0.89
C MET A 66 24.16 16.47 0.91
N GLU A 67 24.79 17.62 1.20
CA GLU A 67 24.11 18.93 1.21
C GLU A 67 23.66 19.36 -0.20
N GLU A 68 24.48 19.15 -1.23
CA GLU A 68 24.09 19.42 -2.61
C GLU A 68 23.01 18.43 -3.07
N PHE A 69 23.11 17.14 -2.72
CA PHE A 69 22.09 16.15 -3.01
C PHE A 69 20.74 16.50 -2.38
N GLU A 70 20.70 16.84 -1.08
CA GLU A 70 19.49 17.32 -0.40
C GLU A 70 18.87 18.53 -1.12
N TYR A 71 19.70 19.48 -1.55
CA TYR A 71 19.25 20.65 -2.30
C TYR A 71 18.65 20.28 -3.66
N LEU A 72 19.30 19.40 -4.42
CA LEU A 72 18.82 18.96 -5.74
C LEU A 72 17.56 18.10 -5.63
N LEU A 73 17.43 17.30 -4.58
CA LEU A 73 16.24 16.51 -4.25
C LEU A 73 15.01 17.40 -4.00
N GLY A 74 15.20 18.63 -3.53
CA GLY A 74 14.16 19.64 -3.41
C GLY A 74 14.13 20.40 -2.08
N LEU A 75 15.07 20.13 -1.16
CA LEU A 75 15.17 20.81 0.13
C LEU A 75 15.89 22.16 0.01
N ASP A 76 15.64 23.06 0.94
CA ASP A 76 16.37 24.33 0.99
C ASP A 76 17.82 24.11 1.43
N LYS A 77 18.72 25.03 1.01
CA LYS A 77 20.14 24.95 1.38
C LYS A 77 20.32 25.15 2.88
N ALA A 78 21.28 24.42 3.46
CA ALA A 78 21.64 24.57 4.87
C ALA A 78 22.10 25.99 5.21
N ARG A 79 21.76 26.44 6.41
CA ARG A 79 22.26 27.71 6.95
C ARG A 79 23.65 27.49 7.55
N LYS A 80 24.50 28.52 7.56
CA LYS A 80 25.78 28.44 8.28
C LYS A 80 25.51 28.27 9.77
N ASN A 81 26.18 27.29 10.39
CA ASN A 81 26.07 26.93 11.80
C ASN A 81 24.66 26.45 12.22
N GLU A 82 23.92 25.83 11.30
CA GLU A 82 22.65 25.18 11.58
C GLU A 82 22.81 24.02 12.58
N SER A 83 21.95 23.98 13.59
CA SER A 83 21.87 22.86 14.54
C SER A 83 21.03 21.70 14.00
N ASP A 84 21.21 20.48 14.53
CA ASP A 84 20.44 19.31 14.10
C ASP A 84 18.92 19.52 14.18
N LEU A 85 18.45 20.25 15.20
CA LEU A 85 17.04 20.63 15.37
C LEU A 85 16.54 21.59 14.27
N GLU A 86 17.38 22.51 13.81
CA GLU A 86 17.04 23.42 12.70
C GLU A 86 17.07 22.69 11.35
N ARG A 87 17.97 21.71 11.18
CA ARG A 87 18.02 20.83 10.01
C ARG A 87 16.77 19.95 9.94
N ASP A 88 16.38 19.31 11.03
CA ASP A 88 15.13 18.54 11.13
C ASP A 88 13.93 19.45 10.85
N ASP A 89 13.87 20.67 11.40
CA ASP A 89 12.78 21.61 11.10
C ASP A 89 12.76 22.03 9.62
N ARG A 90 13.92 22.25 8.97
CA ARG A 90 14.01 22.48 7.52
C ARG A 90 13.44 21.31 6.73
N HIS A 91 13.86 20.09 7.04
CA HIS A 91 13.37 18.85 6.42
C HIS A 91 11.85 18.69 6.63
N ASN A 92 11.38 19.03 7.83
CA ASN A 92 9.97 18.94 8.24
C ASN A 92 9.07 20.06 7.67
N ARG A 93 9.62 21.12 7.05
CA ARG A 93 8.83 22.13 6.30
C ARG A 93 8.48 21.69 4.88
N THR A 94 9.41 21.04 4.19
CA THR A 94 9.25 20.65 2.78
C THR A 94 8.61 19.26 2.65
N ARG A 95 7.78 19.07 1.62
CA ARG A 95 7.09 17.80 1.32
C ARG A 95 7.48 17.38 -0.08
N LEU A 96 8.55 16.61 -0.23
CA LEU A 96 9.19 16.35 -1.53
C LEU A 96 8.18 15.89 -2.60
N TYR A 97 7.26 14.99 -2.25
CA TYR A 97 6.22 14.50 -3.15
C TYR A 97 5.31 15.60 -3.73
N LYS A 98 5.09 16.70 -2.99
CA LYS A 98 4.33 17.90 -3.43
C LYS A 98 5.20 19.02 -4.02
N THR A 99 6.51 18.99 -3.82
CA THR A 99 7.42 20.07 -4.20
C THR A 99 8.11 19.76 -5.52
N PRO A 100 7.75 20.43 -6.64
CA PRO A 100 8.49 20.29 -7.90
C PRO A 100 9.90 20.88 -7.76
N PRO A 101 10.89 20.34 -8.51
CA PRO A 101 12.20 20.98 -8.59
C PRO A 101 12.08 22.34 -9.28
N SER A 102 12.86 23.32 -8.84
CA SER A 102 12.90 24.63 -9.50
C SER A 102 13.72 24.55 -10.79
N PRO A 103 13.54 25.47 -11.76
CA PRO A 103 14.32 25.47 -13.01
C PRO A 103 15.83 25.48 -12.77
N GLU A 104 16.31 26.12 -11.70
CA GLU A 104 17.72 26.16 -11.32
C GLU A 104 18.22 24.80 -10.82
N ARG A 105 17.40 24.07 -10.04
CA ARG A 105 17.71 22.70 -9.62
C ARG A 105 17.74 21.74 -10.81
N VAL A 106 16.75 21.84 -11.71
CA VAL A 106 16.70 21.03 -12.94
C VAL A 106 17.95 21.29 -13.79
N LYS A 107 18.28 22.56 -14.06
CA LYS A 107 19.49 22.94 -14.80
C LYS A 107 20.77 22.38 -14.15
N ARG A 108 20.91 22.48 -12.83
CA ARG A 108 22.09 21.94 -12.12
C ARG A 108 22.18 20.41 -12.19
N VAL A 109 21.06 19.68 -12.13
CA VAL A 109 21.04 18.23 -12.38
C VAL A 109 21.50 17.93 -13.81
N GLN A 110 21.01 18.66 -14.81
CA GLN A 110 21.40 18.48 -16.21
C GLN A 110 22.88 18.79 -16.47
N GLU A 111 23.45 19.82 -15.82
CA GLU A 111 24.89 20.11 -15.87
C GLU A 111 25.74 18.97 -15.28
N LEU A 112 25.32 18.41 -14.14
CA LEU A 112 25.97 17.25 -13.51
C LEU A 112 25.81 15.96 -14.33
N CYS A 113 24.69 15.81 -15.05
CA CYS A 113 24.48 14.69 -15.96
C CYS A 113 25.37 14.79 -17.21
N GLU A 114 25.52 15.98 -17.80
CA GLU A 114 26.44 16.23 -18.91
C GLU A 114 27.89 15.88 -18.53
N GLU A 115 28.33 16.23 -17.31
CA GLU A 115 29.67 15.91 -16.81
C GLU A 115 29.93 14.39 -16.63
N LEU A 116 28.90 13.63 -16.25
CA LEU A 116 29.02 12.20 -15.97
C LEU A 116 28.77 11.33 -17.21
N TRP A 117 27.71 11.62 -17.95
CA TRP A 117 27.16 10.81 -19.04
C TRP A 117 27.49 11.35 -20.43
N GLY A 118 27.87 12.63 -20.55
CA GLY A 118 27.98 13.31 -21.85
C GLY A 118 26.61 13.64 -22.47
N ASP A 119 25.55 13.63 -21.66
CA ASP A 119 24.17 13.96 -22.04
C ASP A 119 23.50 14.67 -20.86
N LYS A 120 22.96 15.88 -21.10
CA LYS A 120 22.14 16.63 -20.13
C LYS A 120 20.88 15.88 -19.70
N THR A 121 20.39 14.98 -20.53
CA THR A 121 19.11 14.28 -20.42
C THR A 121 19.30 12.77 -20.58
N PRO A 122 20.09 12.13 -19.69
CA PRO A 122 20.38 10.69 -19.78
C PRO A 122 19.10 9.86 -19.79
N ALA A 123 19.14 8.73 -20.50
CA ALA A 123 18.00 7.84 -20.66
C ALA A 123 17.75 7.03 -19.38
N VAL A 124 16.56 7.21 -18.79
CA VAL A 124 16.08 6.44 -17.63
C VAL A 124 15.03 5.43 -18.08
N LEU A 125 15.22 4.16 -17.72
CA LEU A 125 14.25 3.08 -17.96
C LEU A 125 13.65 2.58 -16.65
N ASP A 126 12.33 2.38 -16.65
CA ASP A 126 11.63 1.48 -15.73
C ASP A 126 10.69 0.56 -16.53
N ALA A 127 10.91 -0.76 -16.48
CA ALA A 127 10.10 -1.75 -17.19
C ALA A 127 9.16 -2.57 -16.28
N PHE A 128 9.08 -2.19 -15.00
CA PHE A 128 8.01 -2.61 -14.07
C PHE A 128 7.31 -1.36 -13.52
N ALA A 129 7.04 -0.39 -14.41
CA ALA A 129 6.73 0.97 -14.01
C ALA A 129 5.38 1.11 -13.29
N GLY A 130 4.43 0.19 -13.52
CA GLY A 130 3.20 0.02 -12.75
C GLY A 130 2.44 1.31 -12.50
N GLY A 131 2.50 1.77 -11.24
CA GLY A 131 1.82 2.98 -10.78
C GLY A 131 2.46 4.30 -11.21
N GLY A 132 3.60 4.29 -11.91
CA GLY A 132 4.26 5.46 -12.54
C GLY A 132 5.20 6.29 -11.67
N SER A 133 5.52 5.89 -10.43
CA SER A 133 6.27 6.75 -9.48
C SER A 133 7.69 7.12 -9.94
N ILE A 134 8.46 6.15 -10.44
CA ILE A 134 9.83 6.36 -10.93
C ILE A 134 9.84 7.20 -12.21
N PRO A 135 9.11 6.85 -13.30
CA PRO A 135 9.12 7.65 -14.52
C PRO A 135 8.55 9.06 -14.34
N PHE A 136 7.58 9.26 -13.43
CA PHE A 136 7.09 10.59 -13.08
C PHE A 136 8.18 11.47 -12.44
N GLU A 137 8.91 10.96 -11.44
CA GLU A 137 9.97 11.75 -10.81
C GLU A 137 11.14 12.00 -11.77
N ALA A 138 11.45 11.09 -12.69
CA ALA A 138 12.42 11.34 -13.76
C ALA A 138 11.94 12.46 -14.72
N ALA A 139 10.66 12.44 -15.12
CA ALA A 139 10.06 13.46 -15.99
C ALA A 139 10.07 14.86 -15.37
N ARG A 140 9.97 14.99 -14.04
CA ARG A 140 10.07 16.27 -13.31
C ARG A 140 11.42 16.97 -13.44
N TYR A 141 12.49 16.22 -13.75
CA TYR A 141 13.83 16.75 -14.04
C TYR A 141 14.10 16.90 -15.55
N GLY A 142 13.09 16.69 -16.40
CA GLY A 142 13.22 16.84 -17.85
C GLY A 142 14.16 15.82 -18.49
N LEU A 143 14.31 14.64 -17.88
CA LEU A 143 15.12 13.53 -18.39
C LEU A 143 14.40 12.82 -19.56
N ARG A 144 15.14 12.06 -20.36
CA ARG A 144 14.55 11.14 -21.35
C ARG A 144 14.09 9.88 -20.61
N VAL A 145 12.80 9.54 -20.71
CA VAL A 145 12.22 8.47 -19.90
C VAL A 145 11.54 7.44 -20.79
N PHE A 146 11.89 6.18 -20.53
CA PHE A 146 11.27 5.01 -21.09
C PHE A 146 10.56 4.28 -19.94
N ALA A 147 9.25 4.11 -20.07
CA ALA A 147 8.44 3.36 -19.12
C ALA A 147 7.75 2.21 -19.86
N SER A 148 7.73 1.03 -19.27
CA SER A 148 6.87 -0.05 -19.75
C SER A 148 6.28 -0.85 -18.60
N ASP A 149 5.15 -1.47 -18.88
CA ASP A 149 4.51 -2.45 -18.02
C ASP A 149 3.71 -3.44 -18.88
N LEU A 150 3.69 -4.71 -18.48
CA LEU A 150 2.90 -5.75 -19.13
C LEU A 150 1.39 -5.50 -18.95
N ASN A 151 0.99 -4.84 -17.86
CA ASN A 151 -0.38 -4.64 -17.48
C ASN A 151 -0.99 -3.39 -18.14
N PRO A 152 -2.03 -3.52 -18.99
CA PRO A 152 -2.66 -2.38 -19.65
C PRO A 152 -3.21 -1.31 -18.69
N VAL A 153 -3.69 -1.70 -17.51
CA VAL A 153 -4.22 -0.77 -16.50
C VAL A 153 -3.11 0.13 -15.91
N ALA A 154 -1.88 -0.40 -15.79
CA ALA A 154 -0.70 0.40 -15.45
C ALA A 154 -0.40 1.42 -16.55
N VAL A 155 -0.35 0.96 -17.81
CA VAL A 155 -0.06 1.79 -18.98
C VAL A 155 -1.04 2.95 -19.13
N VAL A 156 -2.35 2.69 -19.01
CA VAL A 156 -3.41 3.73 -19.00
C VAL A 156 -3.20 4.70 -17.83
N THR A 157 -2.92 4.20 -16.63
CA THR A 157 -2.64 5.02 -15.44
C THR A 157 -1.44 5.93 -15.65
N MET A 158 -0.36 5.44 -16.28
CA MET A 158 0.84 6.23 -16.58
C MET A 158 0.60 7.28 -17.66
N LYS A 159 -0.16 6.97 -18.71
CA LYS A 159 -0.53 7.94 -19.75
C LYS A 159 -1.35 9.09 -19.15
N ALA A 160 -2.29 8.79 -18.26
CA ALA A 160 -3.05 9.78 -17.47
C ALA A 160 -2.21 10.55 -16.45
N ALA A 161 -1.24 9.91 -15.80
CA ALA A 161 -0.42 10.51 -14.75
C ALA A 161 0.71 11.41 -15.28
N ILE A 162 1.22 11.14 -16.48
CA ILE A 162 2.49 11.71 -16.96
C ILE A 162 2.38 12.22 -18.40
N ALA A 163 1.95 11.38 -19.35
CA ALA A 163 1.97 11.75 -20.77
C ALA A 163 1.00 12.90 -21.10
N PHE A 164 -0.29 12.77 -20.78
CA PHE A 164 -1.28 13.81 -21.12
C PHE A 164 -1.10 15.14 -20.37
N PRO A 165 -0.67 15.17 -19.10
CA PRO A 165 -0.25 16.42 -18.46
C PRO A 165 0.92 17.11 -19.17
N LEU A 166 1.90 16.36 -19.69
CA LEU A 166 3.04 16.91 -20.45
C LEU A 166 2.65 17.35 -21.87
N GLU A 167 1.76 16.60 -22.52
CA GLU A 167 1.34 16.79 -23.92
C GLU A 167 0.38 17.98 -24.08
N PHE A 168 -0.66 18.06 -23.24
CA PHE A 168 -1.73 19.06 -23.38
C PHE A 168 -1.66 20.21 -22.35
N GLY A 169 -0.94 20.01 -21.24
CA GLY A 169 -0.85 20.99 -20.16
C GLY A 169 -2.20 21.33 -19.52
N ALA A 170 -2.19 22.34 -18.66
CA ALA A 170 -3.35 22.70 -17.83
C ALA A 170 -4.61 23.14 -18.62
N GLU A 171 -4.51 23.41 -19.92
CA GLU A 171 -5.64 23.87 -20.75
C GLU A 171 -6.68 22.76 -20.98
N LEU A 172 -6.27 21.48 -21.00
CA LEU A 172 -7.19 20.34 -21.14
C LEU A 172 -8.16 20.18 -19.95
N GLN A 173 -7.86 20.80 -18.80
CA GLN A 173 -8.73 20.75 -17.61
C GLN A 173 -10.16 21.20 -17.94
N GLN A 174 -10.33 22.24 -18.77
CA GLN A 174 -11.66 22.77 -19.10
C GLN A 174 -12.49 21.78 -19.94
N ASP A 175 -11.83 21.06 -20.85
CA ASP A 175 -12.48 20.00 -21.64
C ASP A 175 -12.83 18.79 -20.74
N ILE A 176 -11.92 18.39 -19.85
CA ILE A 176 -12.17 17.32 -18.86
C ILE A 176 -13.36 17.67 -17.97
N ASP A 177 -13.40 18.88 -17.40
CA ASP A 177 -14.48 19.35 -16.53
C ASP A 177 -15.84 19.29 -17.24
N ARG A 178 -15.88 19.80 -18.48
CA ARG A 178 -17.08 19.81 -19.33
C ARG A 178 -17.60 18.41 -19.62
N TRP A 179 -16.74 17.48 -20.04
CA TRP A 179 -17.17 16.13 -20.40
C TRP A 179 -17.51 15.28 -19.17
N VAL A 180 -16.80 15.46 -18.05
CA VAL A 180 -17.18 14.88 -16.76
C VAL A 180 -18.55 15.39 -16.29
N GLN A 181 -18.84 16.70 -16.44
CA GLN A 181 -20.15 17.24 -16.12
C GLN A 181 -21.23 16.62 -17.01
N TRP A 182 -21.02 16.60 -18.33
CA TRP A 182 -21.98 16.09 -19.32
C TRP A 182 -22.34 14.61 -19.11
N VAL A 183 -21.34 13.75 -18.89
CA VAL A 183 -21.59 12.32 -18.60
C VAL A 183 -22.42 12.15 -17.33
N GLY A 184 -22.15 12.95 -16.29
CA GLY A 184 -22.90 12.91 -15.05
C GLY A 184 -24.34 13.41 -15.18
N GLU A 185 -24.60 14.38 -16.07
CA GLU A 185 -25.95 14.89 -16.35
C GLU A 185 -26.77 13.85 -17.12
N GLN A 186 -26.18 13.26 -18.17
CA GLN A 186 -26.79 12.17 -18.93
C GLN A 186 -27.07 10.93 -18.08
N ALA A 187 -26.18 10.59 -17.14
CA ALA A 187 -26.38 9.46 -16.24
C ALA A 187 -27.49 9.73 -15.20
N GLU A 188 -27.64 10.98 -14.74
CA GLU A 188 -28.78 11.35 -13.88
C GLU A 188 -30.10 11.26 -14.65
N GLU A 189 -30.15 11.78 -15.88
CA GLU A 189 -31.32 11.72 -16.76
C GLU A 189 -31.77 10.28 -17.05
N ARG A 190 -30.85 9.42 -17.54
CA ARG A 190 -31.18 8.05 -17.98
C ARG A 190 -31.46 7.06 -16.86
N LEU A 191 -30.96 7.30 -15.64
CA LEU A 191 -31.07 6.34 -14.53
C LEU A 191 -32.08 6.75 -13.45
N ASN A 192 -32.64 7.97 -13.48
CA ASN A 192 -33.51 8.49 -12.42
C ASN A 192 -34.73 7.59 -12.12
N GLU A 193 -35.27 6.86 -13.10
CA GLU A 193 -36.40 5.94 -12.88
C GLU A 193 -36.06 4.73 -11.98
N PHE A 194 -34.80 4.28 -11.96
CA PHE A 194 -34.33 3.17 -11.12
C PHE A 194 -33.96 3.59 -9.69
N PHE A 195 -33.87 4.90 -9.46
CA PHE A 195 -33.54 5.53 -8.18
C PHE A 195 -34.61 6.54 -7.73
N PRO A 196 -35.90 6.13 -7.69
CA PRO A 196 -37.01 7.05 -7.48
C PRO A 196 -36.93 7.76 -6.12
N SER A 197 -37.04 9.09 -6.15
CA SER A 197 -37.25 9.89 -4.93
C SER A 197 -38.73 9.96 -4.58
N SER A 198 -39.04 10.10 -3.28
CA SER A 198 -40.41 10.10 -2.73
C SER A 198 -41.32 11.24 -3.22
N HIS A 199 -40.84 12.12 -4.10
CA HIS A 199 -41.56 13.26 -4.70
C HIS A 199 -41.50 13.28 -6.25
N ALA A 200 -41.17 12.16 -6.90
CA ALA A 200 -41.41 12.04 -8.34
C ALA A 200 -42.93 12.10 -8.61
N PRO A 201 -43.42 12.95 -9.53
CA PRO A 201 -44.84 13.00 -9.86
C PRO A 201 -45.25 11.68 -10.51
N GLN A 202 -46.18 10.96 -9.87
CA GLN A 202 -46.76 9.76 -10.44
C GLN A 202 -47.45 10.10 -11.77
N PRO A 203 -47.22 9.37 -12.87
CA PRO A 203 -48.04 9.51 -14.06
C PRO A 203 -49.48 9.16 -13.68
N SER A 204 -50.42 10.04 -14.02
CA SER A 204 -51.83 9.90 -13.63
C SER A 204 -52.40 8.55 -14.09
N PRO A 205 -53.10 7.80 -13.22
CA PRO A 205 -53.76 6.58 -13.66
C PRO A 205 -54.82 6.93 -14.73
N PRO A 206 -55.01 6.08 -15.76
CA PRO A 206 -56.02 6.31 -16.77
C PRO A 206 -57.41 6.36 -16.10
N ALA A 207 -58.19 7.40 -16.42
CA ALA A 207 -59.49 7.62 -15.80
C ALA A 207 -60.45 6.44 -16.08
N PRO A 208 -61.26 6.02 -15.09
CA PRO A 208 -62.20 4.92 -15.28
C PRO A 208 -63.28 5.30 -16.31
N MET A 209 -63.51 4.41 -17.28
CA MET A 209 -64.62 4.56 -18.22
C MET A 209 -65.96 4.35 -17.51
N ASN A 210 -66.68 5.44 -17.22
CA ASN A 210 -68.12 5.38 -17.05
C ASN A 210 -68.78 5.40 -18.43
N GLY A 211 -69.43 4.31 -18.80
CA GLY A 211 -70.18 4.21 -20.04
C GLY A 211 -71.55 4.88 -19.93
N GLY A 212 -72.03 5.40 -21.06
CA GLY A 212 -73.46 5.71 -21.24
C GLY A 212 -73.76 7.11 -21.78
N GLU A 213 -73.57 7.32 -23.08
CA GLU A 213 -74.53 8.15 -23.84
C GLU A 213 -74.59 7.74 -25.32
N ARG A 214 -75.68 8.13 -26.00
CA ARG A 214 -76.19 7.47 -27.22
C ARG A 214 -75.69 8.12 -28.52
N LEU A 215 -75.38 7.26 -29.49
CA LEU A 215 -75.66 7.36 -30.93
C LEU A 215 -75.89 8.76 -31.53
N SER A 216 -74.94 9.20 -32.35
CA SER A 216 -75.26 9.65 -33.72
C SER A 216 -74.07 9.49 -34.68
N SER A 217 -74.43 9.21 -35.93
CA SER A 217 -73.67 9.16 -37.19
C SER A 217 -72.58 10.25 -37.35
N THR A 218 -71.54 10.12 -38.20
CA THR A 218 -71.49 9.49 -39.54
C THR A 218 -70.04 9.34 -40.07
N SER A 219 -69.78 8.32 -40.92
CA SER A 219 -68.83 8.28 -42.08
C SER A 219 -67.32 8.64 -41.90
N VAL A 220 -66.37 7.71 -42.19
CA VAL A 220 -65.57 7.58 -43.45
C VAL A 220 -64.50 8.71 -43.59
N GLU A 221 -63.19 8.51 -43.78
CA GLU A 221 -62.45 7.55 -44.64
C GLU A 221 -60.97 7.35 -44.16
N SER A 222 -60.21 6.44 -44.79
CA SER A 222 -58.73 6.35 -44.70
C SER A 222 -58.11 6.59 -46.08
N PRO A 223 -56.88 7.13 -46.20
CA PRO A 223 -55.69 6.30 -46.54
C PRO A 223 -54.40 6.75 -45.79
N GLN A 224 -53.46 5.88 -45.39
CA GLN A 224 -52.41 5.16 -46.16
C GLN A 224 -51.30 6.02 -46.83
N ASN A 225 -50.06 5.79 -46.35
CA ASN A 225 -48.76 5.65 -47.03
C ASN A 225 -48.20 6.72 -48.01
N GLY A 226 -46.87 6.96 -47.93
CA GLY A 226 -46.08 7.35 -49.12
C GLY A 226 -44.82 8.22 -48.94
N ASP A 227 -43.69 7.59 -48.60
CA ASP A 227 -42.32 7.76 -49.15
C ASP A 227 -41.69 9.10 -49.66
N LEU A 228 -40.39 9.22 -49.31
CA LEU A 228 -39.23 9.70 -50.10
C LEU A 228 -39.13 11.14 -50.68
N GLY A 229 -37.93 11.74 -50.57
CA GLY A 229 -37.43 12.70 -51.59
C GLY A 229 -36.50 13.83 -51.10
N ALA A 230 -35.27 13.86 -51.62
CA ALA A 230 -34.19 14.81 -51.30
C ALA A 230 -34.22 16.18 -52.05
N GLY A 231 -33.30 17.09 -51.65
CA GLY A 231 -32.89 18.33 -52.35
C GLY A 231 -33.15 19.61 -51.54
N GLU A 232 -32.43 20.74 -51.62
CA GLU A 232 -31.10 21.17 -52.08
C GLU A 232 -31.11 22.73 -51.96
N GLN A 233 -30.06 23.32 -51.39
CA GLN A 233 -29.42 24.62 -51.76
C GLN A 233 -30.19 25.98 -51.93
N ASP A 234 -29.76 26.95 -51.11
CA ASP A 234 -29.06 28.23 -51.48
C ASP A 234 -29.68 29.64 -51.24
N SER A 235 -28.77 30.62 -51.03
CA SER A 235 -28.88 32.10 -51.01
C SER A 235 -29.51 32.80 -49.77
N GLY A 236 -29.06 34.01 -49.34
CA GLY A 236 -27.84 34.77 -49.64
C GLY A 236 -27.92 36.31 -49.41
N LYS A 237 -26.87 36.89 -48.78
CA LYS A 237 -26.37 38.31 -48.82
C LYS A 237 -27.00 39.45 -47.93
N SER A 238 -26.22 39.91 -46.93
CA SER A 238 -25.44 41.20 -46.81
C SER A 238 -25.99 42.53 -47.41
N PRO A 239 -25.63 43.77 -46.91
CA PRO A 239 -24.26 44.23 -46.54
C PRO A 239 -24.01 45.34 -45.45
N GLU A 240 -22.73 45.44 -45.00
CA GLU A 240 -21.80 46.58 -44.60
C GLU A 240 -22.35 47.90 -43.95
N TRP A 241 -21.64 48.72 -43.10
CA TRP A 241 -20.25 49.28 -42.96
C TRP A 241 -19.91 49.59 -41.45
N GLY A 242 -18.76 50.09 -40.95
CA GLY A 242 -17.40 50.35 -41.49
C GLY A 242 -16.46 51.36 -40.72
N PHE A 243 -15.57 50.87 -39.82
CA PHE A 243 -14.21 51.40 -39.42
C PHE A 243 -13.89 52.59 -38.44
N ARG A 244 -12.78 52.39 -37.66
CA ARG A 244 -11.91 53.27 -36.79
C ARG A 244 -12.50 53.78 -35.44
N GLY A 245 -11.78 53.90 -34.31
CA GLY A 245 -10.42 53.45 -33.88
C GLY A 245 -9.72 54.40 -32.88
N ASN A 246 -9.37 53.97 -31.65
CA ASN A 246 -8.27 54.47 -30.77
C ASN A 246 -8.27 53.84 -29.33
N THR A 247 -7.09 53.71 -28.71
CA THR A 247 -6.82 53.30 -27.30
C THR A 247 -6.47 54.53 -26.43
N PRO A 248 -6.60 54.51 -25.07
CA PRO A 248 -5.53 53.98 -24.19
C PRO A 248 -5.92 53.41 -22.78
N VAL A 249 -4.90 52.78 -22.19
CA VAL A 249 -4.66 52.25 -20.82
C VAL A 249 -5.08 53.12 -19.62
N VAL A 250 -5.57 52.53 -18.50
CA VAL A 250 -5.27 52.87 -17.06
C VAL A 250 -5.55 51.66 -16.11
N SER A 251 -4.83 51.58 -14.98
CA SER A 251 -4.70 50.51 -13.95
C SER A 251 -5.85 50.37 -12.90
N PRO A 252 -5.84 49.32 -12.02
CA PRO A 252 -6.95 48.99 -11.10
C PRO A 252 -6.71 49.25 -9.58
N GLN A 253 -7.75 49.65 -8.83
CA GLN A 253 -7.91 49.64 -7.34
C GLN A 253 -9.41 49.95 -6.98
N PRO A 254 -9.91 49.84 -5.72
CA PRO A 254 -10.04 48.64 -4.88
C PRO A 254 -11.44 48.48 -4.22
N SER A 255 -11.68 47.40 -3.47
CA SER A 255 -12.94 47.13 -2.76
C SER A 255 -13.11 47.89 -1.43
N PRO A 256 -14.34 48.36 -1.06
CA PRO A 256 -14.66 48.86 0.29
C PRO A 256 -15.34 47.79 1.20
N PRO A 257 -15.47 48.03 2.53
CA PRO A 257 -15.39 46.95 3.54
C PRO A 257 -16.69 46.58 4.29
N THR A 258 -16.65 45.42 4.95
CA THR A 258 -17.63 44.96 5.96
C THR A 258 -17.35 45.52 7.37
N PRO A 259 -18.35 45.96 8.15
CA PRO A 259 -18.22 46.23 9.58
C PRO A 259 -18.54 45.00 10.46
N LYS A 260 -17.87 44.92 11.62
CA LYS A 260 -18.24 44.07 12.77
C LYS A 260 -18.55 44.99 13.96
N PHE A 261 -19.52 44.63 14.80
CA PHE A 261 -19.50 44.82 16.26
C PHE A 261 -20.56 43.88 16.89
N GLY A 262 -20.47 43.62 18.19
CA GLY A 262 -21.43 42.78 18.94
C GLY A 262 -21.53 43.20 20.40
N GLY A 263 -22.28 42.45 21.21
CA GLY A 263 -22.32 42.62 22.68
C GLY A 263 -23.71 42.84 23.29
N GLU A 264 -24.24 41.76 23.88
CA GLU A 264 -24.93 41.69 25.19
C GLU A 264 -26.25 42.43 25.57
N GLU A 265 -26.87 41.81 26.59
CA GLU A 265 -27.89 42.28 27.54
C GLU A 265 -29.40 42.29 27.20
N SER A 266 -30.19 42.46 28.27
CA SER A 266 -31.44 41.73 28.55
C SER A 266 -32.63 42.61 28.91
N GLY A 267 -33.87 42.14 28.65
CA GLY A 267 -35.11 42.82 29.04
C GLY A 267 -36.36 41.93 28.92
N LYS A 268 -37.39 42.15 29.76
CA LYS A 268 -38.58 41.28 29.89
C LYS A 268 -39.91 41.97 29.53
N SER A 269 -40.86 41.14 29.04
CA SER A 269 -42.33 41.28 29.12
C SER A 269 -43.04 42.33 28.23
N PRO A 270 -44.37 42.20 27.98
CA PRO A 270 -45.33 41.19 28.49
C PRO A 270 -46.10 40.37 27.41
N ARG A 271 -46.89 39.39 27.88
CA ARG A 271 -47.84 38.58 27.08
C ARG A 271 -49.13 39.34 26.74
N MET A 272 -49.76 39.00 25.60
CA MET A 272 -51.22 39.06 25.46
C MET A 272 -51.76 38.17 24.32
N GLY A 273 -52.85 37.44 24.59
CA GLY A 273 -53.89 37.09 23.61
C GLY A 273 -53.74 35.83 22.75
N ASP A 274 -54.40 34.74 23.17
CA ASP A 274 -54.83 33.67 22.25
C ASP A 274 -55.91 34.20 21.28
N LEU A 275 -55.67 34.13 19.96
CA LEU A 275 -56.73 34.20 18.95
C LEU A 275 -56.37 33.37 17.70
N GLY A 276 -57.18 32.32 17.46
CA GLY A 276 -57.51 31.77 16.13
C GLY A 276 -56.37 31.39 15.19
N ALA A 277 -56.05 30.09 15.10
CA ALA A 277 -55.19 29.56 14.05
C ALA A 277 -55.82 29.75 12.65
N ALA A 278 -55.19 30.57 11.81
CA ALA A 278 -55.38 30.51 10.36
C ALA A 278 -54.58 29.32 9.79
N PRO A 279 -55.11 28.58 8.80
CA PRO A 279 -54.35 27.50 8.16
C PRO A 279 -53.13 28.07 7.46
N GLN A 280 -51.94 27.58 7.81
CA GLN A 280 -50.73 27.92 7.06
C GLN A 280 -50.85 27.36 5.63
N PRO A 281 -50.30 28.06 4.61
CA PRO A 281 -50.17 27.48 3.28
C PRO A 281 -49.33 26.20 3.36
N PRO A 282 -49.60 25.18 2.51
CA PRO A 282 -48.89 23.91 2.58
C PRO A 282 -47.38 24.14 2.44
N THR A 283 -46.62 23.65 3.41
CA THR A 283 -45.16 23.67 3.39
C THR A 283 -44.67 22.90 2.17
N LEU A 284 -43.76 23.53 1.41
CA LEU A 284 -43.08 22.91 0.28
C LEU A 284 -42.35 21.65 0.79
N GLY A 285 -42.70 20.47 0.26
CA GLY A 285 -42.21 19.18 0.77
C GLY A 285 -40.68 19.06 0.75
N GLU A 286 -40.11 18.53 1.84
CA GLU A 286 -38.66 18.33 1.96
C GLU A 286 -38.17 17.26 0.97
N LYS A 287 -37.45 17.65 -0.08
CA LYS A 287 -36.93 16.68 -1.06
C LYS A 287 -35.78 15.86 -0.46
N GLU A 288 -35.97 14.54 -0.37
CA GLU A 288 -34.90 13.59 -0.03
C GLU A 288 -33.95 13.43 -1.23
N ARG A 289 -32.66 13.77 -1.06
CA ARG A 289 -31.58 13.37 -1.98
C ARG A 289 -30.93 12.10 -1.45
N ILE A 290 -31.30 10.96 -2.02
CA ILE A 290 -30.72 9.65 -1.68
C ILE A 290 -29.27 9.60 -2.19
N GLN A 291 -28.37 9.12 -1.34
CA GLN A 291 -26.93 8.99 -1.65
C GLN A 291 -26.52 7.53 -1.79
N ASN A 292 -26.95 6.66 -0.86
CA ASN A 292 -26.56 5.26 -0.86
C ASN A 292 -27.67 4.33 -0.36
N TYR A 293 -27.60 3.08 -0.79
CA TYR A 293 -28.43 1.94 -0.39
C TYR A 293 -27.52 0.89 0.24
N LEU A 294 -27.91 0.34 1.40
CA LEU A 294 -27.11 -0.62 2.16
C LEU A 294 -27.76 -2.00 2.09
N TRP A 295 -27.03 -2.96 1.54
CA TRP A 295 -27.52 -4.29 1.18
C TRP A 295 -26.80 -5.38 1.96
N ALA A 296 -27.52 -6.46 2.28
CA ALA A 296 -26.94 -7.69 2.81
C ALA A 296 -27.17 -8.84 1.82
N HIS A 297 -26.20 -9.74 1.69
CA HIS A 297 -26.38 -10.99 0.97
C HIS A 297 -27.31 -11.93 1.72
N THR A 298 -28.14 -12.67 1.02
CA THR A 298 -29.10 -13.61 1.64
C THR A 298 -28.86 -15.06 1.22
N VAL A 299 -29.21 -15.96 2.14
CA VAL A 299 -29.28 -17.42 1.95
C VAL A 299 -30.60 -17.94 2.51
N GLN A 300 -31.06 -19.10 2.06
CA GLN A 300 -32.19 -19.80 2.66
C GLN A 300 -31.74 -20.63 3.87
N CYS A 301 -32.46 -20.51 4.98
CA CYS A 301 -32.22 -21.34 6.16
C CYS A 301 -32.63 -22.80 5.87
N PRO A 302 -31.74 -23.80 6.04
CA PRO A 302 -32.07 -25.21 5.78
C PRO A 302 -33.06 -25.81 6.79
N HIS A 303 -33.39 -25.11 7.89
CA HIS A 303 -34.30 -25.60 8.92
C HIS A 303 -35.72 -25.01 8.83
N CYS A 304 -35.84 -23.69 8.63
CA CYS A 304 -37.13 -22.99 8.58
C CYS A 304 -37.44 -22.33 7.21
N GLU A 305 -36.61 -22.59 6.19
CA GLU A 305 -36.74 -22.07 4.82
C GLU A 305 -36.80 -20.53 4.72
N SER A 306 -36.44 -19.82 5.79
CA SER A 306 -36.48 -18.36 5.81
C SER A 306 -35.29 -17.77 5.05
N THR A 307 -35.52 -16.69 4.31
CA THR A 307 -34.47 -15.85 3.73
C THR A 307 -33.75 -15.11 4.87
N VAL A 308 -32.47 -15.42 5.07
CA VAL A 308 -31.63 -14.87 6.13
C VAL A 308 -30.59 -13.92 5.53
N PRO A 309 -30.59 -12.62 5.89
CA PRO A 309 -29.55 -11.69 5.49
C PRO A 309 -28.29 -11.89 6.36
N LEU A 310 -27.14 -11.97 5.72
CA LEU A 310 -25.83 -12.23 6.32
C LEU A 310 -25.11 -10.90 6.58
N SER A 311 -24.79 -10.62 7.85
CA SER A 311 -23.95 -9.49 8.23
C SER A 311 -23.14 -9.76 9.50
N PRO A 312 -21.84 -9.39 9.53
CA PRO A 312 -21.00 -9.52 10.72
C PRO A 312 -21.34 -8.49 11.82
N ASN A 313 -22.00 -7.38 11.47
CA ASN A 313 -22.52 -6.38 12.41
C ASN A 313 -23.50 -5.45 11.71
N TRP A 314 -24.41 -4.81 12.45
CA TRP A 314 -25.46 -3.96 11.87
C TRP A 314 -25.26 -2.45 12.11
N TRP A 315 -24.03 -2.01 12.35
CA TRP A 315 -23.71 -0.59 12.51
C TRP A 315 -23.85 0.18 11.20
N ILE A 316 -24.34 1.43 11.28
CA ILE A 316 -24.50 2.31 10.13
C ILE A 316 -23.69 3.60 10.31
N ASP A 317 -23.87 4.35 11.40
CA ASP A 317 -23.07 5.55 11.67
C ASP A 317 -22.68 5.63 13.15
N ARG A 318 -21.36 5.63 13.40
CA ARG A 318 -20.74 5.87 14.71
C ARG A 318 -19.63 6.92 14.60
N SER A 319 -19.74 7.81 13.62
CA SER A 319 -18.82 8.90 13.37
C SER A 319 -18.78 9.91 14.52
N LEU A 320 -17.69 10.67 14.61
CA LEU A 320 -17.58 11.78 15.58
C LEU A 320 -18.72 12.81 15.42
N GLY A 321 -19.28 12.97 14.22
CA GLY A 321 -20.45 13.81 13.98
C GLY A 321 -21.72 13.24 14.60
N ALA A 322 -22.01 11.96 14.35
CA ALA A 322 -23.16 11.26 14.94
C ALA A 322 -23.08 11.19 16.47
N ILE A 323 -21.89 10.90 17.02
CA ILE A 323 -21.65 10.89 18.48
C ILE A 323 -21.97 12.26 19.10
N LYS A 324 -21.46 13.36 18.52
CA LYS A 324 -21.70 14.73 19.03
C LYS A 324 -23.18 15.14 18.99
N LYS A 325 -23.94 14.65 18.01
CA LYS A 325 -25.37 14.92 17.86
C LYS A 325 -26.26 13.99 18.70
N GLY A 326 -25.72 12.92 19.29
CA GLY A 326 -26.52 11.88 19.92
C GLY A 326 -27.40 11.12 18.91
N ALA A 327 -26.90 10.98 17.68
CA ALA A 327 -27.62 10.42 16.53
C ALA A 327 -26.85 9.24 15.91
N ILE A 328 -26.21 8.42 16.75
CA ILE A 328 -25.57 7.16 16.34
C ILE A 328 -26.67 6.21 15.88
N CYS A 329 -26.42 5.45 14.80
CA CYS A 329 -27.41 4.54 14.26
C CYS A 329 -26.87 3.15 13.89
N ALA A 330 -27.76 2.17 14.02
CA ALA A 330 -27.60 0.79 13.61
C ALA A 330 -28.96 0.22 13.21
N VAL A 331 -28.95 -0.89 12.46
CA VAL A 331 -30.17 -1.66 12.17
C VAL A 331 -30.27 -2.85 13.13
N LYS A 332 -31.50 -3.25 13.44
CA LYS A 332 -31.83 -4.45 14.19
C LYS A 332 -32.60 -5.39 13.26
N PRO A 333 -32.11 -6.61 12.97
CA PRO A 333 -32.89 -7.62 12.28
C PRO A 333 -34.05 -8.07 13.18
N VAL A 334 -35.26 -8.09 12.62
CA VAL A 334 -36.50 -8.47 13.29
C VAL A 334 -37.01 -9.78 12.70
N PRO A 335 -37.07 -10.87 13.49
CA PRO A 335 -37.56 -12.16 13.00
C PRO A 335 -39.01 -12.10 12.48
N ASN A 336 -39.26 -12.60 11.27
CA ASN A 336 -40.61 -12.75 10.71
C ASN A 336 -40.78 -14.15 10.09
N LEU A 337 -40.99 -15.14 10.96
CA LEU A 337 -41.14 -16.54 10.58
C LEU A 337 -42.40 -16.80 9.74
N ALA A 338 -43.49 -16.06 9.96
CA ALA A 338 -44.75 -16.23 9.23
C ALA A 338 -44.56 -15.97 7.72
N GLU A 339 -43.79 -14.94 7.40
CA GLU A 339 -43.47 -14.54 6.03
C GLU A 339 -42.14 -15.12 5.52
N LYS A 340 -41.53 -16.05 6.28
CA LYS A 340 -40.22 -16.67 5.98
C LYS A 340 -39.11 -15.65 5.65
N ARG A 341 -39.08 -14.50 6.33
CA ARG A 341 -38.06 -13.45 6.11
C ARG A 341 -37.57 -12.84 7.42
N VAL A 342 -36.63 -11.90 7.31
CA VAL A 342 -36.17 -11.06 8.41
C VAL A 342 -36.44 -9.61 8.00
N ASP A 343 -37.24 -8.91 8.79
CA ASP A 343 -37.52 -7.48 8.61
C ASP A 343 -36.45 -6.64 9.34
N PHE A 344 -36.50 -5.30 9.23
CA PHE A 344 -35.49 -4.41 9.82
C PHE A 344 -36.10 -3.24 10.59
N GLU A 345 -35.53 -2.95 11.75
CA GLU A 345 -35.84 -1.79 12.59
C GLU A 345 -34.61 -0.87 12.67
N LEU A 346 -34.78 0.45 12.54
CA LEU A 346 -33.67 1.42 12.61
C LEU A 346 -33.54 1.98 14.02
N ILE A 347 -32.47 1.60 14.71
CA ILE A 347 -32.15 2.07 16.05
C ILE A 347 -31.30 3.34 15.95
N LYS A 348 -31.74 4.42 16.63
CA LYS A 348 -31.04 5.70 16.74
C LYS A 348 -30.91 6.11 18.20
N GLY A 349 -29.76 6.64 18.60
CA GLY A 349 -29.58 7.12 19.97
C GLY A 349 -28.20 7.70 20.30
N LYS A 350 -27.98 7.93 21.59
CA LYS A 350 -26.71 8.43 22.13
C LYS A 350 -25.69 7.30 22.29
N LYS A 351 -24.43 7.63 22.51
CA LYS A 351 -23.40 6.64 22.84
C LYS A 351 -23.67 6.08 24.24
N GLY A 352 -23.96 4.79 24.35
CA GLY A 352 -24.09 4.09 25.63
C GLY A 352 -22.73 3.61 26.17
N LYS A 353 -22.75 2.63 27.08
CA LYS A 353 -21.53 2.03 27.65
C LYS A 353 -20.83 1.12 26.64
N GLY A 354 -19.53 1.38 26.40
CA GLY A 354 -18.74 0.55 25.48
C GLY A 354 -19.22 0.66 24.03
N ASN A 355 -19.79 -0.43 23.50
CA ASN A 355 -20.28 -0.56 22.12
C ASN A 355 -21.82 -0.54 22.02
N THR A 356 -22.52 0.15 22.92
CA THR A 356 -23.98 0.25 22.86
C THR A 356 -24.47 1.58 22.31
N ILE A 357 -25.71 1.57 21.79
CA ILE A 357 -26.55 2.74 21.55
C ILE A 357 -27.50 2.85 22.74
N GLN A 358 -27.51 4.01 23.42
CA GLN A 358 -28.48 4.29 24.47
C GLN A 358 -29.81 4.69 23.82
N THR A 359 -30.84 3.84 23.99
CA THR A 359 -32.22 4.06 23.56
C THR A 359 -33.13 4.33 24.78
N PRO A 360 -34.40 4.73 24.59
CA PRO A 360 -35.36 4.85 25.69
C PRO A 360 -35.58 3.54 26.47
N ASP A 361 -35.46 2.39 25.78
CA ASP A 361 -35.76 1.06 26.31
C ASP A 361 -34.52 0.34 26.89
N GLY A 362 -33.33 0.94 26.76
CA GLY A 362 -32.08 0.42 27.31
C GLY A 362 -30.84 0.67 26.44
N ASP A 363 -29.73 0.04 26.81
CA ASP A 363 -28.52 0.01 25.98
C ASP A 363 -28.62 -1.15 24.97
N PHE A 364 -28.58 -0.84 23.67
CA PHE A 364 -28.62 -1.81 22.56
C PHE A 364 -27.24 -2.04 21.96
N ASP A 365 -26.74 -3.28 21.91
CA ASP A 365 -25.51 -3.62 21.17
C ASP A 365 -25.85 -4.27 19.79
N PRO A 366 -25.54 -3.61 18.66
CA PRO A 366 -25.77 -4.17 17.32
C PRO A 366 -24.97 -5.43 17.00
N ASN A 367 -23.94 -5.77 17.78
CA ASN A 367 -23.11 -6.96 17.58
C ASN A 367 -23.80 -8.25 18.06
N ASP A 368 -24.69 -8.15 19.05
CA ASP A 368 -25.48 -9.28 19.59
C ASP A 368 -26.44 -9.87 18.53
N PHE A 369 -26.77 -9.08 17.51
CA PHE A 369 -27.67 -9.42 16.41
C PHE A 369 -26.93 -9.83 15.12
N SER A 370 -25.61 -10.07 15.19
CA SER A 370 -24.81 -10.54 14.05
C SER A 370 -25.34 -11.88 13.52
N THR A 371 -25.58 -11.94 12.21
CA THR A 371 -26.12 -13.13 11.51
C THR A 371 -25.04 -13.94 10.79
N MET A 372 -23.80 -13.45 10.80
CA MET A 372 -22.64 -14.05 10.16
C MET A 372 -21.40 -13.90 11.05
N SER A 373 -20.73 -15.00 11.41
CA SER A 373 -19.47 -14.95 12.17
C SER A 373 -18.50 -16.02 11.69
N ARG A 374 -17.29 -15.62 11.30
CA ARG A 374 -16.20 -16.53 10.85
C ARG A 374 -16.60 -17.52 9.73
N GLY A 375 -17.54 -17.12 8.85
CA GLY A 375 -18.09 -17.95 7.77
C GLY A 375 -19.32 -18.78 8.15
N VAL A 376 -19.72 -18.79 9.43
CA VAL A 376 -20.89 -19.53 9.92
C VAL A 376 -22.06 -18.58 10.16
N GLY A 377 -23.22 -18.88 9.58
CA GLY A 377 -24.44 -18.09 9.70
C GLY A 377 -25.29 -18.47 10.91
N LYS A 378 -26.15 -17.54 11.36
CA LYS A 378 -27.21 -17.79 12.35
C LYS A 378 -28.53 -17.25 11.81
N CYS A 379 -29.57 -18.10 11.78
CA CYS A 379 -30.92 -17.70 11.38
C CYS A 379 -31.62 -16.92 12.52
N PRO A 380 -32.10 -15.68 12.32
CA PRO A 380 -32.88 -14.96 13.35
C PRO A 380 -34.25 -15.60 13.66
N ASN A 381 -34.85 -16.33 12.71
CA ASN A 381 -36.21 -16.87 12.85
C ASN A 381 -36.31 -18.17 13.67
N CYS A 382 -35.25 -19.00 13.67
CA CYS A 382 -35.24 -20.29 14.38
C CYS A 382 -33.94 -20.56 15.16
N GLU A 383 -33.05 -19.57 15.22
CA GLU A 383 -31.73 -19.62 15.86
C GLU A 383 -30.75 -20.68 15.34
N SER A 384 -31.13 -21.49 14.36
CA SER A 384 -30.27 -22.53 13.80
C SER A 384 -28.99 -21.97 13.17
N VAL A 385 -27.91 -22.70 13.37
CA VAL A 385 -26.65 -22.47 12.67
C VAL A 385 -26.81 -22.83 11.20
N ILE A 386 -26.29 -21.98 10.31
CA ILE A 386 -26.16 -22.24 8.87
C ILE A 386 -24.67 -22.43 8.60
N GLU A 387 -24.25 -23.65 8.26
CA GLU A 387 -22.83 -23.98 8.07
C GLU A 387 -22.23 -23.28 6.84
N ASP A 388 -20.93 -22.98 6.90
CA ASP A 388 -20.14 -22.40 5.80
C ASP A 388 -20.28 -23.23 4.50
N SER A 389 -20.28 -24.57 4.63
CA SER A 389 -20.53 -25.53 3.55
C SER A 389 -21.88 -25.34 2.86
N VAL A 390 -22.94 -25.05 3.64
CA VAL A 390 -24.31 -24.85 3.15
C VAL A 390 -24.45 -23.48 2.48
N ILE A 391 -23.86 -22.43 3.06
CA ILE A 391 -23.82 -21.09 2.47
C ILE A 391 -23.13 -21.15 1.10
N LYS A 392 -21.96 -21.80 1.04
CA LYS A 392 -21.17 -21.98 -0.18
C LYS A 392 -21.92 -22.76 -1.25
N LYS A 393 -22.52 -23.90 -0.87
CA LYS A 393 -23.32 -24.69 -1.80
C LYS A 393 -24.50 -23.90 -2.38
N GLN A 394 -25.25 -23.15 -1.57
CA GLN A 394 -26.33 -22.31 -2.08
C GLN A 394 -25.81 -21.21 -3.03
N ALA A 395 -24.69 -20.56 -2.66
CA ALA A 395 -24.07 -19.55 -3.49
C ALA A 395 -23.60 -20.10 -4.85
N GLN A 396 -23.21 -21.39 -4.92
CA GLN A 396 -22.88 -22.09 -6.16
C GLN A 396 -24.11 -22.55 -6.95
N ASP A 397 -25.10 -23.16 -6.29
CA ASP A 397 -26.26 -23.78 -6.95
C ASP A 397 -27.29 -22.75 -7.47
N ILE A 398 -27.51 -21.66 -6.72
CA ILE A 398 -28.56 -20.66 -7.00
C ILE A 398 -28.10 -19.19 -6.88
N GLY A 399 -26.87 -18.94 -6.43
CA GLY A 399 -26.36 -17.59 -6.14
C GLY A 399 -26.75 -17.07 -4.75
N LEU A 400 -26.05 -16.01 -4.31
CA LEU A 400 -26.41 -15.27 -3.11
C LEU A 400 -27.49 -14.23 -3.46
N GLY A 401 -28.61 -14.25 -2.72
CA GLY A 401 -29.63 -13.22 -2.87
C GLY A 401 -29.20 -11.87 -2.26
N HIS A 402 -30.10 -10.89 -2.34
CA HIS A 402 -29.85 -9.52 -1.90
C HIS A 402 -31.06 -8.98 -1.13
N GLN A 403 -30.82 -8.34 0.02
CA GLN A 403 -31.87 -7.66 0.77
C GLN A 403 -31.42 -6.26 1.21
N LEU A 404 -32.21 -5.25 0.86
CA LEU A 404 -31.97 -3.86 1.22
C LEU A 404 -32.39 -3.62 2.68
N TYR A 405 -31.44 -3.22 3.53
CA TYR A 405 -31.69 -3.03 4.97
C TYR A 405 -31.74 -1.57 5.42
N ALA A 406 -31.09 -0.65 4.68
CA ALA A 406 -31.14 0.78 4.98
C ALA A 406 -30.87 1.66 3.75
N VAL A 407 -31.35 2.90 3.82
CA VAL A 407 -31.14 3.96 2.83
C VAL A 407 -30.50 5.16 3.51
N ALA A 408 -29.42 5.67 2.93
CA ALA A 408 -28.67 6.84 3.39
C ALA A 408 -28.95 8.04 2.48
N PHE A 409 -29.49 9.12 3.05
CA PHE A 409 -30.02 10.27 2.31
C PHE A 409 -29.73 11.59 3.01
N LYS A 410 -29.96 12.71 2.31
CA LYS A 410 -29.95 14.05 2.89
C LYS A 410 -31.28 14.74 2.60
N LYS A 411 -31.81 15.45 3.60
CA LYS A 411 -32.91 16.41 3.41
C LYS A 411 -32.33 17.75 3.01
N ASN A 412 -32.63 18.25 1.82
CA ASN A 412 -32.09 19.52 1.30
C ASN A 412 -30.54 19.57 1.43
N GLN A 413 -29.96 20.66 1.95
CA GLN A 413 -28.52 20.77 2.28
C GLN A 413 -28.17 20.25 3.70
N GLY A 414 -29.05 19.45 4.30
CA GLY A 414 -28.89 18.89 5.63
C GLY A 414 -27.77 17.85 5.74
N THR A 415 -27.60 17.31 6.95
CA THR A 415 -26.62 16.25 7.19
C THR A 415 -27.12 14.87 6.77
N LEU A 416 -26.20 13.91 6.66
CA LEU A 416 -26.55 12.54 6.32
C LEU A 416 -27.51 11.95 7.38
N GLU A 417 -28.61 11.39 6.89
CA GLU A 417 -29.65 10.71 7.65
C GLU A 417 -29.88 9.32 7.06
N PHE A 418 -30.54 8.47 7.85
CA PHE A 418 -30.80 7.07 7.52
C PHE A 418 -32.27 6.71 7.79
N ARG A 419 -32.83 5.87 6.93
CA ARG A 419 -34.17 5.24 7.06
C ARG A 419 -34.11 3.78 6.62
N ILE A 420 -35.11 2.98 7.00
CA ILE A 420 -35.32 1.65 6.41
C ILE A 420 -35.81 1.82 4.95
N ALA A 421 -35.62 0.78 4.15
CA ALA A 421 -36.20 0.67 2.81
C ALA A 421 -37.73 0.78 2.84
N ASN A 422 -38.30 1.35 1.79
CA ASN A 422 -39.73 1.37 1.52
C ASN A 422 -40.00 0.78 0.12
N ASN A 423 -41.27 0.62 -0.24
CA ASN A 423 -41.67 0.01 -1.51
C ASN A 423 -41.14 0.75 -2.75
N ILE A 424 -40.91 2.07 -2.67
CA ILE A 424 -40.39 2.88 -3.78
C ILE A 424 -38.92 2.52 -4.04
N ASP A 425 -38.11 2.32 -2.99
CA ASP A 425 -36.70 1.91 -3.12
C ASP A 425 -36.56 0.53 -3.78
N LEU A 426 -37.51 -0.38 -3.48
CA LEU A 426 -37.57 -1.76 -3.99
C LEU A 426 -38.06 -1.80 -5.44
N GLN A 427 -39.12 -1.05 -5.79
CA GLN A 427 -39.62 -0.94 -7.16
C GLN A 427 -38.54 -0.43 -8.13
N GLY A 428 -37.72 0.52 -7.71
CA GLY A 428 -36.58 0.99 -8.52
C GLY A 428 -35.53 -0.10 -8.79
N PHE A 429 -35.37 -1.06 -7.88
CA PHE A 429 -34.49 -2.23 -8.08
C PHE A 429 -35.12 -3.25 -9.04
N GLU A 430 -36.40 -3.57 -8.88
CA GLU A 430 -37.15 -4.47 -9.78
C GLU A 430 -37.18 -3.96 -11.23
N LEU A 431 -37.34 -2.65 -11.42
CA LEU A 431 -37.24 -1.98 -12.72
C LEU A 431 -35.83 -2.13 -13.32
N ALA A 432 -34.79 -1.95 -12.50
CA ALA A 432 -33.40 -2.10 -12.95
C ALA A 432 -33.09 -3.54 -13.37
N GLU A 433 -33.59 -4.55 -12.64
CA GLU A 433 -33.48 -5.94 -13.05
C GLU A 433 -34.18 -6.23 -14.38
N LYS A 434 -35.38 -5.67 -14.59
CA LYS A 434 -36.10 -5.83 -15.84
C LYS A 434 -35.31 -5.21 -17.00
N ARG A 435 -34.82 -3.99 -16.83
CA ARG A 435 -34.04 -3.28 -17.84
C ARG A 435 -32.73 -4.00 -18.17
N LEU A 436 -32.05 -4.55 -17.16
CA LEU A 436 -30.84 -5.34 -17.36
C LEU A 436 -31.12 -6.64 -18.14
N ARG A 437 -32.21 -7.36 -17.84
CA ARG A 437 -32.63 -8.54 -18.62
C ARG A 437 -32.97 -8.20 -20.07
N GLU A 438 -33.58 -7.04 -20.33
CA GLU A 438 -33.79 -6.56 -21.70
C GLU A 438 -32.45 -6.28 -22.42
N LEU A 439 -31.47 -5.70 -21.71
CA LEU A 439 -30.15 -5.40 -22.25
C LEU A 439 -29.31 -6.66 -22.55
N GLU A 440 -29.34 -7.67 -21.66
CA GLU A 440 -28.69 -8.97 -21.88
C GLU A 440 -29.20 -9.70 -23.13
N ASN A 441 -30.45 -9.46 -23.54
CA ASN A 441 -31.07 -10.04 -24.74
C ASN A 441 -31.00 -9.12 -25.97
N SER A 442 -30.16 -8.08 -25.95
CA SER A 442 -30.03 -7.10 -27.03
C SER A 442 -28.65 -7.12 -27.71
N ASP A 443 -28.54 -6.48 -28.87
CA ASP A 443 -27.27 -6.26 -29.55
C ASP A 443 -26.28 -5.45 -28.69
N SER A 444 -26.75 -4.70 -27.68
CA SER A 444 -25.92 -3.95 -26.72
C SER A 444 -25.40 -4.79 -25.54
N SER A 445 -25.65 -6.11 -25.54
CA SER A 445 -25.16 -7.04 -24.50
C SER A 445 -23.63 -7.03 -24.32
N TYR A 446 -22.86 -6.67 -25.37
CA TYR A 446 -21.40 -6.53 -25.27
C TYR A 446 -20.94 -5.49 -24.23
N LEU A 447 -21.80 -4.52 -23.87
CA LEU A 447 -21.51 -3.53 -22.82
C LEU A 447 -21.43 -4.16 -21.41
N ILE A 448 -21.98 -5.36 -21.22
CA ILE A 448 -21.95 -6.10 -19.95
C ILE A 448 -20.66 -6.95 -19.89
N PRO A 449 -19.84 -6.90 -18.82
CA PRO A 449 -18.65 -7.73 -18.66
C PRO A 449 -19.00 -9.17 -18.23
N ASP A 450 -19.71 -9.89 -19.09
CA ASP A 450 -20.01 -11.31 -18.89
C ASP A 450 -18.84 -12.22 -19.34
N ILE A 451 -17.69 -12.01 -18.73
CA ILE A 451 -16.45 -12.75 -19.00
C ILE A 451 -16.17 -13.67 -17.82
N HIS A 452 -15.89 -14.95 -18.10
CA HIS A 452 -15.57 -15.98 -17.11
C HIS A 452 -14.17 -15.77 -16.50
N ILE A 453 -14.02 -16.07 -15.20
CA ILE A 453 -12.78 -15.89 -14.44
C ILE A 453 -11.97 -17.19 -14.44
N PRO A 454 -10.77 -17.25 -15.06
CA PRO A 454 -9.98 -18.48 -15.20
C PRO A 454 -9.59 -19.16 -13.87
N TYR A 455 -9.28 -20.47 -13.92
CA TYR A 455 -8.81 -21.23 -12.76
C TYR A 455 -7.45 -20.76 -12.23
N SER A 456 -6.62 -20.17 -13.09
CA SER A 456 -5.31 -19.60 -12.74
C SER A 456 -5.39 -18.37 -11.84
N ASN A 457 -6.48 -17.60 -11.89
CA ASN A 457 -6.61 -16.29 -11.24
C ASN A 457 -6.95 -16.37 -9.72
N ARG A 458 -6.32 -17.30 -8.98
CA ARG A 458 -6.88 -17.86 -7.73
C ARG A 458 -5.80 -18.13 -6.68
N VAL A 459 -4.99 -17.12 -6.33
CA VAL A 459 -3.80 -17.32 -5.47
C VAL A 459 -4.06 -17.28 -3.97
N TYR A 460 -4.98 -16.45 -3.47
CA TYR A 460 -5.15 -16.32 -2.01
C TYR A 460 -5.90 -17.49 -1.38
N GLU A 461 -5.42 -17.88 -0.20
CA GLU A 461 -5.95 -19.01 0.58
C GLU A 461 -7.47 -18.91 0.76
N ARG A 462 -8.15 -20.03 0.48
CA ARG A 462 -9.60 -20.15 0.23
C ARG A 462 -9.98 -19.58 -1.13
N ASP A 463 -10.08 -20.46 -2.13
CA ASP A 463 -11.26 -20.86 -2.93
C ASP A 463 -12.59 -20.04 -2.89
N CYS A 464 -12.63 -18.83 -2.35
CA CYS A 464 -13.86 -18.15 -1.93
C CYS A 464 -14.67 -17.61 -3.12
N VAL A 465 -14.03 -17.30 -4.23
CA VAL A 465 -14.68 -16.88 -5.48
C VAL A 465 -15.52 -18.04 -6.04
N ASP A 466 -14.92 -19.22 -6.20
CA ASP A 466 -15.64 -20.43 -6.67
C ASP A 466 -16.65 -20.96 -5.65
N GLN A 467 -16.25 -21.01 -4.38
CA GLN A 467 -17.11 -21.49 -3.30
C GLN A 467 -18.31 -20.56 -3.06
N LEU A 468 -18.33 -19.34 -3.63
CA LEU A 468 -19.45 -18.42 -3.57
C LEU A 468 -20.09 -18.16 -4.95
N GLY A 469 -19.82 -19.00 -5.95
CA GLY A 469 -20.44 -18.93 -7.28
C GLY A 469 -20.06 -17.70 -8.11
N LEU A 470 -18.95 -17.04 -7.80
CA LEU A 470 -18.53 -15.78 -8.43
C LEU A 470 -17.73 -16.03 -9.73
N THR A 471 -18.27 -16.78 -10.69
CA THR A 471 -17.52 -17.28 -11.86
C THR A 471 -17.31 -16.27 -12.98
N ASN A 472 -18.07 -15.18 -13.04
CA ASN A 472 -18.07 -14.20 -14.14
C ASN A 472 -17.99 -12.77 -13.58
N TRP A 473 -17.29 -11.85 -14.25
CA TRP A 473 -17.10 -10.48 -13.73
C TRP A 473 -18.41 -9.70 -13.47
N LYS A 474 -19.46 -9.94 -14.27
CA LYS A 474 -20.78 -9.29 -14.04
C LYS A 474 -21.40 -9.58 -12.67
N VAL A 475 -21.09 -10.72 -12.05
CA VAL A 475 -21.72 -11.13 -10.77
C VAL A 475 -21.13 -10.39 -9.55
N PHE A 476 -20.09 -9.58 -9.73
CA PHE A 476 -19.49 -8.74 -8.69
C PHE A 476 -20.35 -7.50 -8.35
N PHE A 477 -21.49 -7.34 -9.03
CA PHE A 477 -22.42 -6.23 -8.90
C PHE A 477 -23.82 -6.81 -8.66
N ASN A 478 -24.71 -6.09 -7.97
CA ASN A 478 -26.15 -6.36 -8.07
C ASN A 478 -26.71 -5.76 -9.39
N SER A 479 -27.94 -6.09 -9.74
CA SER A 479 -28.56 -5.67 -11.00
C SER A 479 -28.58 -4.15 -11.23
N ARG A 480 -28.80 -3.36 -10.18
CA ARG A 480 -28.88 -1.89 -10.25
C ARG A 480 -27.49 -1.22 -10.28
N GLN A 481 -26.50 -1.78 -9.58
CA GLN A 481 -25.09 -1.41 -9.72
C GLN A 481 -24.58 -1.68 -11.14
N LEU A 482 -24.86 -2.88 -11.67
CA LEU A 482 -24.44 -3.30 -13.01
C LEU A 482 -25.04 -2.40 -14.09
N LEU A 483 -26.36 -2.16 -14.05
CA LEU A 483 -27.04 -1.23 -14.96
C LEU A 483 -26.43 0.18 -14.91
N THR A 484 -26.16 0.71 -13.71
CA THR A 484 -25.54 2.04 -13.54
C THR A 484 -24.18 2.14 -14.24
N LEU A 485 -23.32 1.14 -14.07
CA LEU A 485 -21.98 1.12 -14.66
C LEU A 485 -22.02 0.92 -16.19
N VAL A 486 -22.93 0.08 -16.68
CA VAL A 486 -23.12 -0.14 -18.11
C VAL A 486 -23.66 1.12 -18.81
N THR A 487 -24.60 1.84 -18.19
CA THR A 487 -25.07 3.13 -18.72
C THR A 487 -23.96 4.20 -18.71
N TYR A 488 -23.01 4.19 -17.75
CA TYR A 488 -21.82 5.05 -17.88
C TYR A 488 -20.97 4.67 -19.10
N VAL A 489 -20.73 3.38 -19.37
CA VAL A 489 -19.98 2.93 -20.57
C VAL A 489 -20.65 3.40 -21.85
N GLU A 490 -21.98 3.26 -21.94
CA GLU A 490 -22.81 3.75 -23.06
C GLU A 490 -22.62 5.26 -23.28
N ILE A 491 -22.81 6.07 -22.22
CA ILE A 491 -22.70 7.54 -22.29
C ILE A 491 -21.25 7.98 -22.58
N ILE A 492 -20.23 7.30 -22.05
CA ILE A 492 -18.82 7.59 -22.35
C ILE A 492 -18.51 7.29 -23.83
N ASN A 493 -19.06 6.21 -24.39
CA ASN A 493 -18.92 5.89 -25.81
C ASN A 493 -19.61 6.95 -26.70
N GLU A 494 -20.79 7.44 -26.34
CA GLU A 494 -21.41 8.58 -27.02
C GLU A 494 -20.61 9.89 -26.87
N ALA A 495 -20.01 10.12 -25.70
CA ALA A 495 -19.16 11.28 -25.45
C ALA A 495 -17.94 11.27 -26.38
N LYS A 496 -17.29 10.12 -26.58
CA LYS A 496 -16.15 9.97 -27.51
C LYS A 496 -16.52 10.39 -28.93
N GLU A 497 -17.62 9.92 -29.49
CA GLU A 497 -18.02 10.28 -30.86
C GLU A 497 -18.25 11.79 -31.02
N LYS A 498 -18.82 12.44 -30.00
CA LYS A 498 -18.98 13.91 -29.97
C LYS A 498 -17.62 14.62 -29.82
N MET A 499 -16.74 14.12 -28.94
CA MET A 499 -15.39 14.65 -28.74
C MET A 499 -14.53 14.54 -30.00
N ARG A 500 -14.60 13.42 -30.73
CA ARG A 500 -13.88 13.23 -32.01
C ARG A 500 -14.24 14.30 -33.03
N ALA A 501 -15.53 14.58 -33.15
CA ALA A 501 -16.05 15.59 -34.09
C ALA A 501 -15.72 17.04 -33.69
N GLU A 502 -15.61 17.35 -32.39
CA GLU A 502 -15.42 18.71 -31.88
C GLU A 502 -13.96 19.06 -31.57
N LEU A 503 -13.20 18.13 -30.97
CA LEU A 503 -11.88 18.35 -30.37
C LEU A 503 -10.75 17.58 -31.09
N GLY A 504 -11.09 16.65 -31.99
CA GLY A 504 -10.15 15.76 -32.68
C GLY A 504 -9.71 14.55 -31.84
N GLU A 505 -9.03 13.60 -32.49
CA GLU A 505 -8.71 12.30 -31.89
C GLU A 505 -7.77 12.44 -30.67
N GLU A 506 -6.75 13.30 -30.73
CA GLU A 506 -5.73 13.40 -29.66
C GLU A 506 -6.30 13.90 -28.32
N LYS A 507 -7.12 14.95 -28.35
CA LYS A 507 -7.84 15.40 -27.14
C LYS A 507 -8.85 14.33 -26.69
N THR A 508 -9.51 13.66 -27.61
CA THR A 508 -10.46 12.58 -27.28
C THR A 508 -9.77 11.42 -26.58
N ARG A 509 -8.61 10.98 -27.07
CA ARG A 509 -7.73 9.96 -26.47
C ARG A 509 -7.40 10.29 -25.01
N ALA A 510 -7.03 11.54 -24.73
CA ALA A 510 -6.74 11.99 -23.38
C ALA A 510 -8.00 12.04 -22.49
N ILE A 511 -9.09 12.69 -22.93
CA ILE A 511 -10.30 12.87 -22.11
C ILE A 511 -11.00 11.53 -21.86
N ALA A 512 -11.11 10.66 -22.87
CA ALA A 512 -11.62 9.29 -22.71
C ALA A 512 -10.82 8.49 -21.67
N THR A 513 -9.51 8.70 -21.60
CA THR A 513 -8.68 8.08 -20.57
C THR A 513 -9.02 8.58 -19.16
N TYR A 514 -9.27 9.88 -18.96
CA TYR A 514 -9.72 10.39 -17.66
C TYR A 514 -11.12 9.90 -17.28
N LEU A 515 -12.03 9.77 -18.26
CA LEU A 515 -13.34 9.15 -18.06
C LEU A 515 -13.21 7.66 -17.69
N ALA A 516 -12.22 6.95 -18.24
CA ALA A 516 -11.90 5.57 -17.85
C ALA A 516 -11.38 5.46 -16.42
N CYS A 517 -10.41 6.28 -16.03
CA CYS A 517 -9.94 6.34 -14.65
C CYS A 517 -11.05 6.75 -13.66
N LEU A 518 -12.00 7.58 -14.09
CA LEU A 518 -13.18 7.92 -13.30
C LEU A 518 -14.14 6.72 -13.16
N LEU A 519 -14.38 5.98 -14.26
CA LEU A 519 -15.18 4.75 -14.23
C LEU A 519 -14.59 3.68 -13.31
N ASP A 520 -13.27 3.46 -13.31
CA ASP A 520 -12.58 2.55 -12.37
C ASP A 520 -12.94 2.86 -10.92
N ARG A 521 -13.00 4.14 -10.55
CA ARG A 521 -13.34 4.56 -9.19
C ARG A 521 -14.81 4.31 -8.87
N CYS A 522 -15.69 4.51 -9.85
CA CYS A 522 -17.10 4.16 -9.72
C CYS A 522 -17.25 2.64 -9.50
N ILE A 523 -16.52 1.80 -10.24
CA ILE A 523 -16.46 0.35 -10.07
C ILE A 523 -15.94 -0.05 -8.68
N ASP A 524 -14.82 0.54 -8.25
CA ASP A 524 -14.18 0.28 -6.95
C ASP A 524 -15.08 0.65 -5.77
N HIS A 525 -15.91 1.69 -5.91
CA HIS A 525 -16.83 2.16 -4.87
C HIS A 525 -18.25 1.54 -4.93
N ASN A 526 -18.70 1.02 -6.08
CA ASN A 526 -20.09 0.61 -6.33
C ASN A 526 -20.23 -0.85 -6.80
N CYS A 527 -19.77 -1.79 -5.97
CA CYS A 527 -19.84 -3.24 -6.21
C CYS A 527 -20.09 -4.01 -4.92
N ARG A 528 -20.32 -5.33 -5.02
CA ARG A 528 -20.51 -6.25 -3.87
C ARG A 528 -19.25 -6.43 -3.01
N LEU A 529 -18.10 -5.99 -3.49
CA LEU A 529 -16.84 -5.95 -2.73
C LEU A 529 -16.70 -4.65 -1.91
N SER A 530 -17.55 -3.65 -2.15
CA SER A 530 -17.52 -2.34 -1.47
C SER A 530 -18.40 -2.37 -0.22
N GLY A 531 -17.80 -2.63 0.95
CA GLY A 531 -18.48 -2.56 2.23
C GLY A 531 -18.89 -1.14 2.64
N TRP A 532 -19.69 -1.01 3.71
CA TRP A 532 -20.00 0.30 4.30
C TRP A 532 -19.04 0.65 5.45
N LYS A 533 -18.41 1.82 5.41
CA LYS A 533 -17.61 2.33 6.55
C LYS A 533 -18.54 3.01 7.54
N ILE A 534 -18.36 2.69 8.82
CA ILE A 534 -19.16 3.21 9.94
C ILE A 534 -18.60 4.57 10.45
N ASN A 535 -17.31 4.82 10.24
CA ASN A 535 -16.63 6.05 10.63
C ASN A 535 -15.43 6.36 9.69
N PRO A 536 -15.51 7.39 8.83
CA PRO A 536 -16.72 8.15 8.49
C PRO A 536 -17.78 7.26 7.82
N ALA A 537 -19.05 7.66 7.91
CA ALA A 537 -20.19 6.99 7.28
C ALA A 537 -20.16 7.17 5.75
N PHE A 538 -19.56 6.22 5.03
CA PHE A 538 -19.21 6.37 3.61
C PHE A 538 -18.90 5.01 2.93
N PRO A 539 -19.09 4.85 1.59
CA PRO A 539 -18.71 3.62 0.89
C PRO A 539 -17.22 3.28 1.04
N ALA A 540 -16.89 1.99 1.20
CA ALA A 540 -15.52 1.51 1.14
C ALA A 540 -15.04 1.42 -0.32
N ARG A 541 -13.96 0.66 -0.54
CA ARG A 541 -13.40 0.34 -1.85
C ARG A 541 -13.20 -1.16 -1.92
N ALA A 542 -13.48 -1.78 -3.06
CA ALA A 542 -13.13 -3.17 -3.35
C ALA A 542 -11.61 -3.39 -3.21
N SER A 543 -10.83 -2.48 -3.80
CA SER A 543 -9.38 -2.45 -3.84
C SER A 543 -8.72 -2.16 -2.48
N ALA A 544 -9.46 -2.19 -1.35
CA ALA A 544 -8.96 -1.83 -0.03
C ALA A 544 -7.69 -2.62 0.38
N SER A 545 -7.65 -3.92 0.07
CA SER A 545 -6.57 -4.88 0.32
C SER A 545 -5.92 -5.37 -0.99
N HIS A 546 -4.84 -6.16 -0.90
CA HIS A 546 -4.23 -6.85 -2.06
C HIS A 546 -5.03 -8.08 -2.53
N SER A 547 -6.35 -8.06 -2.34
CA SER A 547 -7.27 -9.16 -2.64
C SER A 547 -8.71 -8.64 -2.77
N LEU A 548 -9.47 -9.22 -3.69
CA LEU A 548 -10.87 -8.88 -3.98
C LEU A 548 -11.81 -9.74 -3.13
N ASN A 549 -12.13 -9.28 -1.91
CA ASN A 549 -12.94 -10.04 -0.96
C ASN A 549 -14.43 -9.67 -1.06
N LEU A 550 -15.31 -10.67 -1.18
CA LEU A 550 -16.75 -10.45 -1.09
C LEU A 550 -17.13 -9.94 0.31
N MET A 551 -17.93 -8.88 0.37
CA MET A 551 -18.46 -8.34 1.62
C MET A 551 -19.86 -8.91 1.86
N TRP A 552 -20.11 -9.48 3.04
CA TRP A 552 -21.44 -10.01 3.40
C TRP A 552 -22.54 -8.94 3.35
N ASN A 553 -22.19 -7.71 3.71
CA ASN A 553 -22.98 -6.52 3.51
C ASN A 553 -22.18 -5.46 2.74
N TYR A 554 -22.83 -4.84 1.75
CA TYR A 554 -22.19 -3.95 0.77
C TYR A 554 -23.02 -2.69 0.49
N CYS A 555 -22.40 -1.73 -0.16
CA CYS A 555 -22.97 -0.42 -0.46
C CYS A 555 -23.23 -0.25 -1.96
N GLU A 556 -24.35 0.38 -2.29
CA GLU A 556 -24.70 0.85 -3.63
C GLU A 556 -24.91 2.37 -3.56
N SER A 557 -24.34 3.13 -4.50
CA SER A 557 -24.48 4.60 -4.58
C SER A 557 -25.46 5.02 -5.67
N THR A 558 -26.17 6.13 -5.49
CA THR A 558 -26.97 6.72 -6.59
C THR A 558 -26.05 7.29 -7.68
N PRO A 559 -26.45 7.29 -8.98
CA PRO A 559 -25.54 7.55 -10.09
C PRO A 559 -24.86 8.92 -10.02
N ARG A 560 -25.64 10.00 -9.95
CA ARG A 560 -25.07 11.36 -9.84
C ARG A 560 -24.13 11.51 -8.63
N TRP A 561 -24.52 10.95 -7.48
CA TRP A 561 -23.70 11.00 -6.26
C TRP A 561 -22.39 10.22 -6.41
N LEU A 562 -22.43 9.02 -6.99
CA LEU A 562 -21.27 8.17 -7.27
C LEU A 562 -20.29 8.91 -8.19
N TRP A 563 -20.81 9.44 -9.31
CA TRP A 563 -20.05 10.16 -10.31
C TRP A 563 -19.40 11.42 -9.74
N ASP A 564 -20.16 12.29 -9.07
CA ASP A 564 -19.66 13.50 -8.39
C ASP A 564 -18.53 13.19 -7.38
N THR A 565 -18.73 12.14 -6.59
CA THR A 565 -17.82 11.77 -5.50
C THR A 565 -16.52 11.18 -6.04
N CYS A 566 -16.58 10.44 -7.15
CA CYS A 566 -15.40 9.89 -7.80
C CYS A 566 -14.68 10.94 -8.65
N SER A 567 -15.42 11.84 -9.31
CA SER A 567 -14.88 12.86 -10.21
C SER A 567 -14.07 13.90 -9.46
N PHE A 568 -14.53 14.35 -8.29
CA PHE A 568 -13.81 15.35 -7.48
C PHE A 568 -12.33 14.98 -7.25
N SER A 569 -12.02 13.69 -7.05
CA SER A 569 -10.62 13.25 -6.87
C SER A 569 -9.82 13.16 -8.17
N THR A 570 -10.49 12.87 -9.29
CA THR A 570 -9.87 12.60 -10.60
C THR A 570 -9.56 13.92 -11.31
N VAL A 571 -10.56 14.81 -11.31
CA VAL A 571 -10.56 16.14 -11.94
C VAL A 571 -9.54 17.08 -11.27
N ASP A 572 -9.61 17.23 -9.95
CA ASP A 572 -8.66 17.98 -9.11
C ASP A 572 -7.23 17.36 -9.15
N GLY A 573 -7.11 16.12 -9.63
CA GLY A 573 -5.84 15.45 -9.87
C GLY A 573 -5.09 16.00 -11.09
N TYR A 574 -5.78 16.33 -12.18
CA TYR A 574 -5.13 16.71 -13.45
C TYR A 574 -4.31 17.99 -13.32
N ILE A 575 -4.94 19.10 -12.89
CA ILE A 575 -4.24 20.37 -12.68
C ILE A 575 -3.03 20.23 -11.73
N LYS A 576 -3.12 19.38 -10.71
CA LYS A 576 -2.01 19.11 -9.77
C LYS A 576 -0.87 18.34 -10.43
N LEU A 577 -1.16 17.41 -11.33
CA LEU A 577 -0.12 16.73 -12.11
C LEU A 577 0.59 17.73 -13.03
N CYS A 578 -0.15 18.61 -13.71
CA CYS A 578 0.39 19.72 -14.50
C CYS A 578 1.30 20.65 -13.66
N GLU A 579 0.87 21.04 -12.45
CA GLU A 579 1.70 21.84 -11.52
C GLU A 579 2.98 21.09 -11.10
N LEU A 580 2.89 19.81 -10.76
CA LEU A 580 4.02 19.00 -10.27
C LEU A 580 5.04 18.69 -11.38
N LEU A 581 4.61 18.66 -12.64
CA LEU A 581 5.42 18.49 -13.86
C LEU A 581 5.88 19.84 -14.46
N GLY A 582 5.41 20.96 -13.93
CA GLY A 582 5.83 22.32 -14.33
C GLY A 582 5.20 22.86 -15.62
N THR A 583 4.10 22.28 -16.11
CA THR A 583 3.38 22.78 -17.29
C THR A 583 2.48 23.95 -16.90
N LYS A 584 2.67 25.12 -17.53
CA LYS A 584 1.97 26.36 -17.18
C LYS A 584 0.68 26.54 -18.00
N ILE A 585 -0.32 27.17 -17.38
CA ILE A 585 -1.44 27.81 -18.08
C ILE A 585 -0.85 29.00 -18.89
N ASN A 586 -1.24 29.15 -20.15
CA ASN A 586 -0.72 30.13 -21.13
C ASN A 586 0.65 29.78 -21.76
N SER A 587 0.75 28.63 -22.42
CA SER A 587 1.80 28.39 -23.44
C SER A 587 1.23 28.31 -24.86
N SER A 588 0.33 29.23 -25.19
CA SER A 588 -0.16 29.49 -26.56
C SER A 588 0.89 30.14 -27.49
N SER A 589 2.17 29.96 -27.18
CA SER A 589 3.33 30.44 -27.93
C SER A 589 4.36 29.31 -28.04
N PHE A 590 4.43 28.67 -29.21
CA PHE A 590 5.40 27.62 -29.55
C PHE A 590 6.85 28.15 -29.72
N GLN A 591 7.17 29.31 -29.15
CA GLN A 591 8.45 30.01 -29.31
C GLN A 591 8.81 30.81 -28.06
N SER A 592 9.70 30.27 -27.22
CA SER A 592 10.83 30.97 -26.57
C SER A 592 11.37 30.22 -25.34
N LEU A 593 11.92 29.02 -25.57
CA LEU A 593 13.06 28.50 -24.80
C LEU A 593 13.97 27.78 -25.81
N GLU A 594 15.27 27.99 -25.65
CA GLU A 594 16.27 27.71 -26.70
C GLU A 594 16.47 26.21 -26.92
N THR A 595 16.51 25.79 -28.18
CA THR A 595 16.73 24.40 -28.64
C THR A 595 15.83 23.34 -27.99
N HIS A 596 14.77 22.96 -28.70
CA HIS A 596 13.99 21.76 -28.37
C HIS A 596 14.88 20.51 -28.41
N THR A 597 15.40 20.08 -27.27
CA THR A 597 15.37 18.65 -26.95
C THR A 597 13.90 18.31 -26.70
N GLU A 598 13.33 17.50 -27.58
CA GLU A 598 12.02 16.90 -27.33
C GLU A 598 12.07 16.21 -25.97
N LYS A 599 11.09 16.46 -25.09
CA LYS A 599 10.94 15.70 -23.85
C LYS A 599 10.48 14.29 -24.21
N SER A 600 11.42 13.45 -24.62
CA SER A 600 11.15 12.11 -25.14
C SER A 600 10.71 11.20 -23.99
N PHE A 601 9.40 11.11 -23.82
CA PHE A 601 8.72 10.35 -22.79
C PHE A 601 7.89 9.25 -23.45
N HIS A 602 8.31 8.00 -23.27
CA HIS A 602 7.72 6.84 -23.95
C HIS A 602 7.07 5.92 -22.93
N ILE A 603 5.80 5.55 -23.16
CA ILE A 603 5.11 4.49 -22.39
C ILE A 603 4.63 3.40 -23.35
N GLU A 604 5.23 2.22 -23.22
CA GLU A 604 4.90 1.03 -23.98
C GLU A 604 4.19 -0.03 -23.14
N ASN A 605 3.34 -0.84 -23.78
CA ASN A 605 2.84 -2.09 -23.18
C ASN A 605 3.75 -3.23 -23.61
N ALA A 606 4.76 -3.50 -22.78
CA ALA A 606 5.78 -4.50 -23.01
C ALA A 606 6.11 -5.21 -21.70
N SER A 607 6.47 -6.48 -21.80
CA SER A 607 7.03 -7.23 -20.68
C SER A 607 8.51 -6.89 -20.51
N ALA A 608 8.97 -6.81 -19.26
CA ALA A 608 10.37 -6.56 -18.94
C ALA A 608 11.33 -7.63 -19.51
N ASP A 609 10.84 -8.84 -19.76
CA ASP A 609 11.60 -9.94 -20.40
C ASP A 609 11.81 -9.76 -21.92
N SER A 610 11.25 -8.71 -22.55
CA SER A 610 11.47 -8.40 -23.96
C SER A 610 11.24 -6.91 -24.27
N LEU A 611 12.33 -6.15 -24.23
CA LEU A 611 12.39 -4.72 -24.53
C LEU A 611 12.74 -4.49 -26.00
N TYR A 612 12.04 -5.17 -26.91
CA TYR A 612 12.30 -5.14 -28.36
C TYR A 612 12.21 -3.73 -28.98
N HIS A 613 11.53 -2.80 -28.31
CA HIS A 613 11.39 -1.40 -28.70
C HIS A 613 12.62 -0.54 -28.32
N LEU A 614 13.59 -1.07 -27.57
CA LEU A 614 14.81 -0.39 -27.14
C LEU A 614 16.06 -1.00 -27.80
N PRO A 615 16.93 -0.19 -28.43
CA PRO A 615 18.22 -0.65 -28.93
C PRO A 615 19.17 -1.10 -27.81
N ASP A 616 20.14 -1.94 -28.16
CA ASP A 616 21.27 -2.31 -27.32
C ASP A 616 22.04 -1.06 -26.88
N GLN A 617 22.52 -1.04 -25.63
CA GLN A 617 23.32 0.06 -25.05
C GLN A 617 22.71 1.48 -25.20
N SER A 618 21.39 1.60 -25.23
CA SER A 618 20.68 2.88 -25.37
C SER A 618 20.39 3.60 -24.04
N ILE A 619 20.37 2.88 -22.91
CA ILE A 619 19.93 3.36 -21.60
C ILE A 619 21.12 3.69 -20.68
N ASP A 620 21.06 4.84 -20.00
CA ASP A 620 22.08 5.30 -19.04
C ASP A 620 21.84 4.75 -17.63
N ALA A 621 20.57 4.80 -17.18
CA ALA A 621 20.16 4.26 -15.89
C ALA A 621 18.87 3.43 -16.00
N VAL A 622 18.88 2.22 -15.46
CA VAL A 622 17.65 1.46 -15.16
C VAL A 622 17.30 1.72 -13.69
N VAL A 623 16.11 2.23 -13.40
CA VAL A 623 15.63 2.39 -12.02
C VAL A 623 14.27 1.75 -11.96
N THR A 624 14.11 0.68 -11.18
CA THR A 624 12.94 -0.20 -11.34
C THR A 624 12.54 -0.89 -10.05
N ASP A 625 11.26 -1.23 -9.93
CA ASP A 625 10.62 -1.84 -8.75
C ASP A 625 9.90 -3.13 -9.15
N PRO A 626 10.62 -4.27 -9.31
CA PRO A 626 10.05 -5.51 -9.81
C PRO A 626 9.02 -6.12 -8.85
N PRO A 627 8.05 -6.90 -9.37
CA PRO A 627 7.05 -7.62 -8.59
C PRO A 627 7.66 -8.57 -7.53
N TYR A 628 7.07 -8.57 -6.32
CA TYR A 628 7.55 -9.36 -5.18
C TYR A 628 6.88 -10.73 -5.11
N TYR A 629 7.43 -11.71 -5.83
CA TYR A 629 7.09 -13.12 -5.64
C TYR A 629 5.57 -13.39 -5.70
N SER A 630 4.97 -13.92 -4.63
CA SER A 630 3.53 -14.19 -4.52
C SER A 630 2.73 -13.08 -3.81
N THR A 631 3.35 -11.96 -3.44
CA THR A 631 2.80 -10.93 -2.52
C THR A 631 1.61 -10.15 -3.10
N ILE A 632 1.53 -10.01 -4.42
CA ILE A 632 0.47 -9.35 -5.17
C ILE A 632 0.40 -10.03 -6.54
N GLN A 633 -0.81 -10.37 -7.01
CA GLN A 633 -1.04 -10.85 -8.37
C GLN A 633 -1.68 -9.70 -9.16
N TYR A 634 -0.90 -8.97 -9.94
CA TYR A 634 -1.36 -7.70 -10.53
C TYR A 634 -2.33 -7.97 -11.67
N ALA A 635 -2.06 -8.96 -12.52
CA ALA A 635 -2.95 -9.33 -13.63
C ALA A 635 -4.33 -9.77 -13.13
N GLU A 636 -4.40 -10.60 -12.09
CA GLU A 636 -5.66 -11.07 -11.47
C GLU A 636 -6.50 -9.91 -10.90
N LEU A 637 -5.85 -8.96 -10.22
CA LEU A 637 -6.52 -7.80 -9.62
C LEU A 637 -6.92 -6.76 -10.67
N SER A 638 -6.11 -6.57 -11.71
CA SER A 638 -6.39 -5.64 -12.81
C SER A 638 -7.50 -6.11 -13.72
N ASP A 639 -7.73 -7.42 -13.88
CA ASP A 639 -8.85 -7.95 -14.70
C ASP A 639 -10.20 -7.35 -14.29
N PHE A 640 -10.42 -7.10 -12.99
CA PHE A 640 -11.63 -6.47 -12.44
C PHE A 640 -11.92 -5.06 -13.02
N PHE A 641 -10.87 -4.34 -13.44
CA PHE A 641 -10.96 -3.02 -14.09
C PHE A 641 -10.80 -3.12 -15.61
N TYR A 642 -9.89 -3.99 -16.07
CA TYR A 642 -9.57 -4.21 -17.49
C TYR A 642 -10.80 -4.52 -18.34
N VAL A 643 -11.70 -5.37 -17.86
CA VAL A 643 -12.93 -5.72 -18.59
C VAL A 643 -13.86 -4.52 -18.83
N TRP A 644 -13.79 -3.50 -17.97
CA TRP A 644 -14.52 -2.25 -18.15
C TRP A 644 -13.76 -1.28 -19.04
N GLN A 645 -12.46 -1.07 -18.78
CA GLN A 645 -11.62 -0.20 -19.62
C GLN A 645 -11.64 -0.65 -21.09
N LYS A 646 -11.61 -1.97 -21.35
CA LYS A 646 -11.75 -2.55 -22.70
C LYS A 646 -12.99 -2.05 -23.44
N ARG A 647 -14.12 -1.83 -22.75
CA ARG A 647 -15.40 -1.42 -23.36
C ARG A 647 -15.49 0.06 -23.71
N ILE A 648 -14.51 0.86 -23.28
CA ILE A 648 -14.43 2.31 -23.50
C ILE A 648 -13.11 2.77 -24.15
N LEU A 649 -12.06 1.94 -24.15
CA LEU A 649 -10.74 2.28 -24.68
C LEU A 649 -10.23 1.34 -25.79
N SER A 650 -10.92 0.26 -26.18
CA SER A 650 -10.43 -0.63 -27.24
C SER A 650 -10.30 0.02 -28.63
N ASP A 651 -11.08 1.07 -28.88
CA ASP A 651 -11.03 1.92 -30.07
C ASP A 651 -10.02 3.07 -29.97
N ILE A 652 -9.53 3.36 -28.76
CA ILE A 652 -8.55 4.42 -28.47
C ILE A 652 -7.12 3.84 -28.37
N PHE A 653 -7.00 2.65 -27.79
CA PHE A 653 -5.75 1.89 -27.57
C PHE A 653 -5.94 0.40 -27.94
N PRO A 654 -6.18 0.06 -29.22
CA PRO A 654 -6.40 -1.33 -29.64
C PRO A 654 -5.25 -2.27 -29.23
N GLU A 655 -4.02 -1.76 -29.17
CA GLU A 655 -2.82 -2.47 -28.71
C GLU A 655 -2.87 -2.92 -27.25
N LEU A 656 -3.66 -2.26 -26.41
CA LEU A 656 -3.84 -2.59 -25.00
C LEU A 656 -4.97 -3.62 -24.75
N TYR A 657 -5.88 -3.77 -25.71
CA TYR A 657 -7.18 -4.43 -25.51
C TYR A 657 -7.48 -5.60 -26.46
N TYR A 658 -6.48 -6.10 -27.18
CA TYR A 658 -6.64 -7.26 -28.07
C TYR A 658 -7.06 -8.54 -27.32
N SER A 659 -6.44 -8.82 -26.17
CA SER A 659 -6.76 -9.98 -25.32
C SER A 659 -8.07 -9.82 -24.54
N GLU A 660 -8.73 -10.93 -24.17
CA GLU A 660 -9.95 -10.90 -23.35
C GLU A 660 -9.69 -10.45 -21.91
N LEU A 661 -8.56 -10.88 -21.35
CA LEU A 661 -8.05 -10.56 -20.02
C LEU A 661 -6.56 -10.17 -20.11
N THR A 662 -5.99 -9.67 -19.01
CA THR A 662 -4.55 -9.31 -18.96
C THR A 662 -3.64 -10.55 -19.09
N ASP A 663 -2.38 -10.36 -19.48
CA ASP A 663 -1.40 -11.46 -19.60
C ASP A 663 -0.94 -11.93 -18.21
N LYS A 664 -1.26 -13.18 -17.84
CA LYS A 664 -0.77 -13.85 -16.62
C LYS A 664 0.43 -14.78 -16.89
N ASP A 665 0.70 -15.08 -18.15
CA ASP A 665 1.73 -16.06 -18.52
C ASP A 665 3.11 -15.44 -18.49
N ARG A 666 3.25 -14.19 -18.92
CA ARG A 666 4.49 -13.41 -18.84
C ARG A 666 4.62 -12.57 -17.56
N GLU A 667 3.61 -12.57 -16.69
CA GLU A 667 3.68 -11.89 -15.39
C GLU A 667 4.78 -12.53 -14.52
N ALA A 668 5.72 -11.71 -14.03
CA ALA A 668 6.80 -12.14 -13.15
C ALA A 668 6.33 -12.24 -11.68
N VAL A 669 5.37 -13.12 -11.41
CA VAL A 669 4.86 -13.41 -10.05
C VAL A 669 4.90 -14.90 -9.77
N ALA A 670 5.23 -15.27 -8.53
CA ALA A 670 5.15 -16.65 -8.08
C ALA A 670 3.68 -16.99 -7.79
N ASN A 671 3.06 -17.79 -8.66
CA ASN A 671 1.66 -18.20 -8.59
C ASN A 671 1.54 -19.73 -8.56
N PRO A 672 1.53 -20.37 -7.36
CA PRO A 672 1.40 -21.82 -7.24
C PRO A 672 0.07 -22.38 -7.78
N SER A 673 -0.97 -21.56 -7.91
CA SER A 673 -2.27 -21.99 -8.46
C SER A 673 -2.18 -22.36 -9.94
N ARG A 674 -1.27 -21.74 -10.70
CA ARG A 674 -1.00 -22.09 -12.11
C ARG A 674 -0.42 -23.50 -12.30
N PHE A 675 0.30 -24.03 -11.31
CA PHE A 675 1.04 -25.29 -11.42
C PHE A 675 0.35 -26.50 -10.74
N ARG A 676 -0.84 -26.32 -10.13
CA ARG A 676 -1.57 -27.37 -9.39
C ARG A 676 -1.87 -28.66 -10.18
N ALA A 677 -1.92 -28.57 -11.52
CA ALA A 677 -2.18 -29.71 -12.41
C ALA A 677 -0.90 -30.47 -12.80
N MET A 678 0.28 -30.01 -12.41
CA MET A 678 1.57 -30.67 -12.69
C MET A 678 1.95 -31.59 -11.53
N GLY A 679 2.47 -32.78 -11.82
CA GLY A 679 2.79 -33.82 -10.82
C GLY A 679 4.02 -33.56 -9.94
N ILE A 680 4.40 -32.29 -9.76
CA ILE A 680 5.55 -31.78 -8.99
C ILE A 680 4.99 -30.76 -7.99
N SER A 681 5.72 -30.40 -6.94
CA SER A 681 5.34 -29.31 -6.03
C SER A 681 4.95 -28.04 -6.82
N PRO A 682 3.67 -27.58 -6.73
CA PRO A 682 3.23 -26.40 -7.46
C PRO A 682 3.90 -25.11 -6.97
N LYS A 683 4.42 -25.13 -5.74
CA LYS A 683 5.22 -24.04 -5.18
C LYS A 683 6.56 -23.99 -5.91
N ASP A 684 7.33 -25.06 -5.88
CA ASP A 684 8.69 -25.12 -6.43
C ASP A 684 8.73 -24.76 -7.93
N LEU A 685 7.68 -25.12 -8.68
CA LEU A 685 7.51 -24.70 -10.09
C LEU A 685 7.20 -23.20 -10.25
N ALA A 686 6.37 -22.62 -9.38
CA ALA A 686 6.13 -21.17 -9.37
C ALA A 686 7.37 -20.36 -8.95
N ASP A 687 8.14 -20.92 -8.03
CA ASP A 687 9.40 -20.37 -7.54
C ASP A 687 10.43 -20.33 -8.72
N GLN A 688 10.53 -21.41 -9.50
CA GLN A 688 11.37 -21.52 -10.70
C GLN A 688 10.89 -20.63 -11.88
N ASP A 689 9.58 -20.56 -12.14
CA ASP A 689 9.00 -19.67 -13.17
C ASP A 689 9.31 -18.19 -12.85
N TYR A 690 9.24 -17.80 -11.57
CA TYR A 690 9.62 -16.46 -11.12
C TYR A 690 11.13 -16.20 -11.28
N GLU A 691 12.01 -17.12 -10.86
CA GLU A 691 13.47 -16.99 -11.02
C GLU A 691 13.85 -16.84 -12.51
N ALA A 692 13.28 -17.67 -13.39
CA ALA A 692 13.52 -17.61 -14.83
C ALA A 692 13.09 -16.27 -15.45
N LYS A 693 11.88 -15.79 -15.15
CA LYS A 693 11.36 -14.50 -15.65
C LYS A 693 12.17 -13.30 -15.16
N MET A 694 12.55 -13.30 -13.88
CA MET A 694 13.41 -12.26 -13.31
C MET A 694 14.79 -12.25 -13.97
N GLN A 695 15.39 -13.42 -14.20
CA GLN A 695 16.66 -13.52 -14.94
C GLN A 695 16.52 -13.03 -16.39
N MET A 696 15.43 -13.34 -17.09
CA MET A 696 15.18 -12.85 -18.45
C MET A 696 15.03 -11.33 -18.49
N ALA A 697 14.26 -10.73 -17.56
CA ALA A 697 14.12 -9.29 -17.43
C ALA A 697 15.47 -8.60 -17.16
N PHE A 698 16.28 -9.12 -16.23
CA PHE A 698 17.62 -8.57 -16.00
C PHE A 698 18.56 -8.77 -17.19
N SER A 699 18.40 -9.83 -17.98
CA SER A 699 19.19 -10.05 -19.20
C SER A 699 18.86 -9.00 -20.28
N GLU A 700 17.59 -8.61 -20.43
CA GLU A 700 17.20 -7.48 -21.27
C GLU A 700 17.72 -6.15 -20.72
N TYR A 701 17.71 -5.95 -19.40
CA TYR A 701 18.32 -4.76 -18.80
C TYR A 701 19.83 -4.70 -19.07
N TYR A 702 20.53 -5.84 -19.05
CA TYR A 702 21.94 -5.92 -19.43
C TYR A 702 22.18 -5.57 -20.91
N ARG A 703 21.26 -5.97 -21.81
CA ARG A 703 21.34 -5.62 -23.24
C ARG A 703 21.16 -4.12 -23.48
N VAL A 704 20.11 -3.51 -22.92
CA VAL A 704 19.78 -2.10 -23.20
C VAL A 704 20.64 -1.10 -22.43
N LEU A 705 21.20 -1.47 -21.28
CA LEU A 705 22.06 -0.59 -20.48
C LEU A 705 23.43 -0.37 -21.15
N LYS A 706 23.96 0.85 -21.10
CA LYS A 706 25.34 1.18 -21.53
C LYS A 706 26.39 0.50 -20.64
N ASP A 707 27.62 0.36 -21.13
CA ASP A 707 28.69 -0.35 -20.39
C ASP A 707 29.23 0.42 -19.17
N ASN A 708 28.97 1.72 -19.10
CA ASN A 708 29.13 2.60 -17.94
C ASN A 708 27.80 2.89 -17.21
N GLY A 709 26.69 2.29 -17.63
CA GLY A 709 25.37 2.51 -17.05
C GLY A 709 25.23 1.96 -15.63
N VAL A 710 24.15 2.35 -14.94
CA VAL A 710 23.80 1.83 -13.61
C VAL A 710 22.40 1.23 -13.62
N MET A 711 22.19 0.23 -12.79
CA MET A 711 20.86 -0.30 -12.50
C MET A 711 20.59 -0.22 -11.00
N THR A 712 19.46 0.38 -10.61
CA THR A 712 19.02 0.49 -9.22
C THR A 712 17.69 -0.24 -9.08
N VAL A 713 17.71 -1.39 -8.40
CA VAL A 713 16.54 -2.23 -8.15
C VAL A 713 16.00 -1.92 -6.76
N GLN A 714 14.71 -1.61 -6.65
CA GLN A 714 14.00 -1.46 -5.37
C GLN A 714 13.37 -2.81 -5.00
N PHE A 715 13.58 -3.31 -3.77
CA PHE A 715 13.04 -4.62 -3.39
C PHE A 715 12.58 -4.67 -1.93
N ASN A 716 11.41 -5.26 -1.70
CA ASN A 716 10.80 -5.41 -0.37
C ASN A 716 10.53 -6.89 -0.11
N HIS A 717 11.39 -7.55 0.67
CA HIS A 717 11.07 -8.89 1.13
C HIS A 717 11.67 -9.23 2.50
N LYS A 718 10.91 -10.02 3.27
CA LYS A 718 11.30 -10.51 4.60
C LYS A 718 11.86 -11.93 4.55
N ASP A 719 11.35 -12.77 3.65
CA ASP A 719 11.86 -14.12 3.41
C ASP A 719 13.23 -14.05 2.72
N SER A 720 14.21 -14.80 3.24
CA SER A 720 15.55 -14.94 2.66
C SER A 720 15.55 -15.64 1.30
N GLY A 721 14.57 -16.50 1.00
CA GLY A 721 14.51 -17.21 -0.29
C GLY A 721 14.32 -16.27 -1.48
N ALA A 722 13.46 -15.26 -1.34
CA ALA A 722 13.24 -14.27 -2.42
C ALA A 722 14.48 -13.37 -2.63
N TRP A 723 15.26 -13.12 -1.57
CA TRP A 723 16.54 -12.41 -1.63
C TRP A 723 17.60 -13.18 -2.41
N ASP A 724 17.68 -14.50 -2.19
CA ASP A 724 18.60 -15.37 -2.92
C ASP A 724 18.23 -15.47 -4.40
N VAL A 725 16.95 -15.70 -4.72
CA VAL A 725 16.44 -15.73 -6.11
C VAL A 725 16.72 -14.43 -6.86
N LEU A 726 16.47 -13.26 -6.24
CA LEU A 726 16.75 -11.96 -6.85
C LEU A 726 18.25 -11.78 -7.11
N ALA A 727 19.08 -12.02 -6.11
CA ALA A 727 20.53 -11.87 -6.21
C ALA A 727 21.14 -12.83 -7.25
N GLN A 728 20.68 -14.09 -7.28
CA GLN A 728 21.12 -15.09 -8.26
C GLN A 728 20.72 -14.68 -9.67
N SER A 729 19.50 -14.20 -9.88
CA SER A 729 19.00 -13.70 -11.17
C SER A 729 19.85 -12.53 -11.69
N LEU A 730 20.18 -11.57 -10.83
CA LEU A 730 21.06 -10.43 -11.15
C LEU A 730 22.47 -10.88 -11.54
N ILE A 731 23.03 -11.81 -10.77
CA ILE A 731 24.39 -12.35 -10.98
C ILE A 731 24.47 -13.17 -12.27
N ASN A 732 23.45 -13.99 -12.57
CA ASN A 732 23.35 -14.77 -13.80
C ASN A 732 23.19 -13.88 -15.04
N ALA A 733 22.43 -12.80 -14.93
CA ALA A 733 22.30 -11.79 -15.99
C ALA A 733 23.57 -10.93 -16.21
N GLY A 734 24.66 -11.20 -15.47
CA GLY A 734 25.97 -10.57 -15.69
C GLY A 734 26.23 -9.30 -14.88
N PHE A 735 25.43 -8.99 -13.85
CA PHE A 735 25.68 -7.84 -12.98
C PHE A 735 26.64 -8.15 -11.81
N GLU A 736 27.40 -7.13 -11.39
CA GLU A 736 27.96 -7.01 -10.04
C GLU A 736 27.10 -6.02 -9.24
N ILE A 737 26.95 -6.25 -7.93
CA ILE A 737 26.26 -5.36 -7.00
C ILE A 737 27.32 -4.46 -6.37
N THR A 738 27.12 -3.14 -6.39
CA THR A 738 28.12 -2.15 -5.92
C THR A 738 27.74 -1.48 -4.60
N ALA A 739 26.45 -1.40 -4.25
CA ALA A 739 25.98 -0.91 -2.96
C ALA A 739 24.57 -1.44 -2.63
N SER A 740 24.17 -1.36 -1.35
CA SER A 740 22.77 -1.48 -0.95
C SER A 740 22.38 -0.52 0.17
N TRP A 741 21.11 -0.13 0.24
CA TRP A 741 20.58 0.76 1.27
C TRP A 741 19.20 0.29 1.73
N ALA A 742 19.03 0.01 3.03
CA ALA A 742 17.70 -0.22 3.62
C ALA A 742 17.04 1.12 3.99
N VAL A 743 15.79 1.31 3.56
CA VAL A 743 14.94 2.48 3.86
C VAL A 743 13.60 1.97 4.39
N SER A 744 13.27 2.32 5.61
CA SER A 744 12.08 1.87 6.33
C SER A 744 10.84 2.54 5.72
N THR A 745 9.98 1.76 5.04
CA THR A 745 8.80 2.32 4.32
C THR A 745 7.52 2.39 5.16
N GLU A 746 7.58 2.03 6.44
CA GLU A 746 6.45 2.01 7.38
C GLU A 746 6.49 3.12 8.44
N ASN A 747 5.34 3.39 9.09
CA ASN A 747 5.19 4.44 10.09
C ASN A 747 5.82 4.07 11.45
N PRO A 748 6.88 4.77 11.92
CA PRO A 748 7.54 4.49 13.20
C PRO A 748 6.64 4.69 14.43
N GLN A 749 5.64 5.57 14.36
CA GLN A 749 4.75 5.84 15.48
C GLN A 749 3.74 4.72 15.72
N ASN A 750 3.38 3.96 14.67
CA ASN A 750 2.55 2.75 14.83
C ASN A 750 3.34 1.61 15.49
N LEU A 751 4.65 1.51 15.23
CA LEU A 751 5.56 0.54 15.87
C LEU A 751 5.80 0.84 17.37
N HIS A 752 5.62 2.07 17.82
CA HIS A 752 5.61 2.42 19.24
C HIS A 752 4.24 2.23 19.93
N GLN A 753 3.13 2.23 19.18
CA GLN A 753 1.78 2.06 19.74
C GLN A 753 1.30 0.60 19.71
N ALA A 754 1.70 -0.18 18.72
CA ALA A 754 1.58 -1.64 18.73
C ALA A 754 2.91 -2.23 19.20
N GLN A 755 2.91 -3.07 20.24
CA GLN A 755 4.13 -3.74 20.77
C GLN A 755 4.67 -4.86 19.86
N LYS A 756 4.54 -4.67 18.54
CA LYS A 756 4.90 -5.58 17.47
C LYS A 756 5.87 -4.85 16.55
N ASN A 757 7.10 -5.37 16.42
CA ASN A 757 7.97 -4.87 15.38
C ASN A 757 7.80 -5.74 14.13
N SER A 758 7.28 -5.14 13.07
CA SER A 758 7.07 -5.81 11.78
C SER A 758 7.42 -4.90 10.62
N VAL A 759 8.49 -4.09 10.75
CA VAL A 759 8.94 -3.14 9.71
C VAL A 759 8.93 -3.80 8.33
N SER A 760 8.34 -3.15 7.33
CA SER A 760 8.69 -3.42 5.93
C SER A 760 9.70 -2.37 5.47
N SER A 761 10.96 -2.79 5.38
CA SER A 761 12.04 -2.00 4.83
C SER A 761 12.19 -2.31 3.35
N THR A 762 12.29 -1.25 2.55
CA THR A 762 12.66 -1.32 1.14
C THR A 762 14.18 -1.29 1.06
N VAL A 763 14.79 -2.27 0.40
CA VAL A 763 16.23 -2.27 0.16
C VAL A 763 16.47 -1.93 -1.30
N LEU A 764 17.36 -0.97 -1.53
CA LEU A 764 17.91 -0.66 -2.85
C LEU A 764 19.12 -1.54 -3.11
N LEU A 765 19.19 -2.16 -4.30
CA LEU A 765 20.41 -2.77 -4.83
C LEU A 765 20.93 -1.92 -5.99
N VAL A 766 22.17 -1.44 -5.87
CA VAL A 766 22.86 -0.73 -6.95
C VAL A 766 23.73 -1.73 -7.69
N CYS A 767 23.60 -1.78 -9.02
CA CYS A 767 24.18 -2.81 -9.87
C CYS A 767 24.90 -2.19 -11.07
N ARG A 768 26.01 -2.80 -11.49
CA ARG A 768 26.79 -2.46 -12.69
C ARG A 768 27.02 -3.73 -13.52
N LYS A 769 27.21 -3.62 -14.83
CA LYS A 769 27.65 -4.78 -15.65
C LYS A 769 28.99 -5.27 -15.11
N ARG A 770 29.16 -6.56 -14.80
CA ARG A 770 30.43 -7.11 -14.31
C ARG A 770 31.53 -6.86 -15.34
N LEU A 771 32.69 -6.35 -14.90
CA LEU A 771 33.85 -6.21 -15.80
C LEU A 771 34.42 -7.59 -16.15
N PRO A 772 34.83 -7.84 -17.41
CA PRO A 772 35.55 -9.05 -17.74
C PRO A 772 36.92 -9.08 -17.01
N PRO A 773 37.46 -10.27 -16.69
CA PRO A 773 38.82 -10.40 -16.18
C PRO A 773 39.84 -9.70 -17.09
N ASN A 774 40.87 -9.11 -16.49
CA ASN A 774 41.85 -8.26 -17.18
C ASN A 774 42.54 -9.01 -18.34
N PRO A 775 42.55 -8.51 -19.59
CA PRO A 775 43.12 -9.22 -20.75
C PRO A 775 44.61 -9.62 -20.63
N GLN A 776 45.35 -9.06 -19.66
CA GLN A 776 46.72 -9.50 -19.35
C GLN A 776 46.79 -10.93 -18.79
N SER A 777 45.68 -11.50 -18.29
CA SER A 777 45.56 -12.90 -17.87
C SER A 777 44.88 -13.80 -18.91
N GLY A 778 45.00 -13.50 -20.21
CA GLY A 778 44.84 -14.47 -21.31
C GLY A 778 43.45 -15.09 -21.53
N GLY A 779 42.43 -14.70 -20.77
CA GLY A 779 41.07 -15.22 -20.86
C GLY A 779 40.31 -14.68 -22.08
N SER A 780 39.74 -15.58 -22.88
CA SER A 780 38.72 -15.25 -23.88
C SER A 780 37.40 -14.83 -23.21
N MET A 781 36.48 -14.27 -24.02
CA MET A 781 35.13 -13.85 -23.62
C MET A 781 34.41 -14.84 -22.68
N PRO A 782 33.50 -14.36 -21.80
CA PRO A 782 32.62 -15.23 -21.04
C PRO A 782 31.87 -16.20 -21.97
N PRO A 783 31.61 -17.46 -21.55
CA PRO A 783 30.78 -18.37 -22.32
C PRO A 783 29.39 -17.79 -22.58
N ASP A 784 28.80 -18.19 -23.70
CA ASP A 784 27.39 -17.97 -24.03
C ASP A 784 26.50 -18.40 -22.85
N PRO A 785 25.56 -17.57 -22.35
CA PRO A 785 24.62 -17.93 -21.29
C PRO A 785 23.81 -19.22 -21.56
N GLN A 786 23.65 -19.63 -22.82
CA GLN A 786 23.00 -20.89 -23.19
C GLN A 786 23.92 -22.12 -23.07
N SER A 787 25.23 -21.93 -22.93
CA SER A 787 26.20 -22.98 -22.70
C SER A 787 26.47 -23.17 -21.21
N GLY A 788 25.82 -24.18 -20.60
CA GLY A 788 26.03 -24.58 -19.20
C GLY A 788 27.39 -25.21 -18.90
N GLY A 789 28.45 -24.77 -19.58
CA GLY A 789 29.83 -25.25 -19.44
C GLY A 789 30.67 -24.26 -18.64
N ILE A 790 31.31 -24.75 -17.58
CA ILE A 790 32.27 -23.98 -16.77
C ILE A 790 33.47 -23.63 -17.66
N GLY A 791 33.61 -22.34 -18.01
CA GLY A 791 34.73 -21.83 -18.81
C GLY A 791 36.05 -21.93 -18.06
N SER A 792 36.93 -22.84 -18.50
CA SER A 792 38.19 -23.20 -17.83
C SER A 792 39.32 -22.18 -18.03
N GLY A 793 39.07 -20.88 -17.82
CA GLY A 793 39.99 -19.80 -18.20
C GLY A 793 40.01 -18.55 -17.31
N ALA A 794 39.24 -18.52 -16.21
CA ALA A 794 39.38 -17.52 -15.16
C ALA A 794 40.02 -18.16 -13.92
N GLU A 795 40.71 -17.38 -13.08
CA GLU A 795 41.08 -17.84 -11.74
C GLU A 795 39.79 -18.05 -10.95
N ASN A 796 39.48 -19.31 -10.62
CA ASN A 796 38.27 -19.66 -9.85
C ASN A 796 38.32 -18.98 -8.48
N ALA A 797 37.25 -18.27 -8.11
CA ALA A 797 37.13 -17.68 -6.79
C ALA A 797 36.60 -18.74 -5.80
N TRP A 798 37.35 -19.01 -4.74
CA TRP A 798 36.93 -19.95 -3.70
C TRP A 798 36.28 -19.24 -2.52
N TRP A 799 35.26 -19.84 -1.93
CA TRP A 799 34.55 -19.29 -0.78
C TRP A 799 35.47 -18.96 0.40
N ASP A 800 36.41 -19.86 0.72
CA ASP A 800 37.34 -19.67 1.83
C ASP A 800 38.30 -18.49 1.64
N ASP A 801 38.60 -18.10 0.39
CA ASP A 801 39.42 -16.93 0.07
C ASP A 801 38.62 -15.62 0.16
N ILE A 802 37.34 -15.64 -0.24
CA ILE A 802 36.50 -14.43 -0.25
C ILE A 802 35.80 -14.14 1.09
N ARG A 803 35.52 -15.17 1.91
CA ARG A 803 34.80 -15.04 3.18
C ARG A 803 35.48 -14.04 4.14
N PRO A 804 36.82 -14.02 4.33
CA PRO A 804 37.46 -13.03 5.20
C PRO A 804 37.34 -11.59 4.68
N GLU A 805 37.47 -11.38 3.37
CA GLU A 805 37.31 -10.07 2.73
C GLU A 805 35.87 -9.54 2.87
N LEU A 806 34.89 -10.42 2.65
CA LEU A 806 33.47 -10.15 2.86
C LEU A 806 33.19 -9.72 4.30
N ASN A 807 33.65 -10.51 5.28
CA ASN A 807 33.43 -10.25 6.70
C ASN A 807 34.05 -8.89 7.14
N ASN A 808 35.28 -8.61 6.70
CA ASN A 808 35.97 -7.34 6.95
C ASN A 808 35.21 -6.14 6.36
N LEU A 809 34.76 -6.24 5.10
CA LEU A 809 34.03 -5.15 4.44
C LEU A 809 32.66 -4.90 5.09
N VAL A 810 31.93 -5.96 5.47
CA VAL A 810 30.66 -5.83 6.21
C VAL A 810 30.88 -5.13 7.55
N THR A 811 31.89 -5.55 8.31
CA THR A 811 32.20 -4.96 9.63
C THR A 811 32.60 -3.50 9.52
N GLN A 812 33.44 -3.14 8.52
CA GLN A 812 33.81 -1.75 8.25
C GLN A 812 32.59 -0.88 7.91
N ARG A 813 31.71 -1.36 7.03
CA ARG A 813 30.50 -0.62 6.62
C ARG A 813 29.46 -0.52 7.73
N ALA A 814 29.44 -1.44 8.71
CA ALA A 814 28.50 -1.40 9.83
C ALA A 814 28.63 -0.12 10.68
N GLU A 815 29.86 0.39 10.87
CA GLU A 815 30.10 1.67 11.55
C GLU A 815 29.51 2.86 10.77
N GLU A 816 29.71 2.88 9.45
CA GLU A 816 29.16 3.90 8.56
C GLU A 816 27.62 3.88 8.56
N PHE A 817 27.01 2.69 8.54
CA PHE A 817 25.56 2.53 8.58
C PHE A 817 24.97 3.06 9.90
N GLU A 818 25.55 2.70 11.05
CA GLU A 818 25.11 3.23 12.35
C GLU A 818 25.31 4.75 12.48
N ALA A 819 26.41 5.30 11.97
CA ALA A 819 26.64 6.74 11.92
C ALA A 819 25.57 7.47 11.07
N ASN A 820 25.01 6.77 10.08
CA ASN A 820 23.86 7.22 9.28
C ASN A 820 22.50 6.80 9.88
N GLY A 821 22.43 6.39 11.15
CA GLY A 821 21.19 6.08 11.87
C GLY A 821 20.55 4.72 11.58
N ILE A 822 21.15 3.91 10.69
CA ILE A 822 20.69 2.56 10.37
C ILE A 822 21.07 1.64 11.54
N THR A 823 20.08 1.17 12.29
CA THR A 823 20.25 0.34 13.49
C THR A 823 19.22 -0.78 13.55
N GLY A 824 19.40 -1.72 14.48
CA GLY A 824 18.49 -2.86 14.64
C GLY A 824 18.50 -3.78 13.41
N ILE A 825 17.34 -4.29 13.01
CA ILE A 825 17.21 -5.19 11.85
C ILE A 825 17.66 -4.55 10.51
N ASP A 826 17.48 -3.24 10.35
CA ASP A 826 17.85 -2.52 9.10
C ASP A 826 19.38 -2.50 8.86
N LEU A 827 20.19 -2.68 9.92
CA LEU A 827 21.64 -2.83 9.82
C LEU A 827 22.02 -4.18 9.19
N TYR A 828 21.33 -5.27 9.55
CA TYR A 828 21.55 -6.59 8.95
C TYR A 828 21.16 -6.60 7.48
N LEU A 829 20.05 -5.94 7.11
CA LEU A 829 19.62 -5.82 5.72
C LEU A 829 20.59 -4.96 4.89
N SER A 830 21.10 -3.87 5.45
CA SER A 830 22.07 -2.99 4.76
C SER A 830 23.45 -3.65 4.57
N ALA A 831 23.81 -4.62 5.41
CA ALA A 831 25.04 -5.42 5.28
C ALA A 831 25.03 -6.38 4.07
N PHE A 832 23.87 -6.67 3.49
CA PHE A 832 23.76 -7.57 2.35
C PHE A 832 24.42 -7.03 1.08
N GLY A 833 24.35 -5.73 0.78
CA GLY A 833 25.01 -5.13 -0.39
C GLY A 833 26.53 -5.23 -0.34
N PRO A 834 27.21 -4.81 0.74
CA PRO A 834 28.64 -5.02 0.91
C PRO A 834 29.05 -6.49 0.73
N ALA A 835 28.26 -7.43 1.28
CA ALA A 835 28.53 -8.85 1.14
C ALA A 835 28.35 -9.38 -0.29
N LEU A 836 27.21 -9.04 -0.91
CA LEU A 836 26.93 -9.34 -2.32
C LEU A 836 27.92 -8.66 -3.26
N SER A 837 28.55 -7.55 -2.88
CA SER A 837 29.53 -6.86 -3.73
C SER A 837 30.81 -7.67 -3.89
N VAL A 838 31.35 -8.23 -2.80
CA VAL A 838 32.49 -9.15 -2.85
C VAL A 838 32.13 -10.42 -3.62
N PHE A 839 30.94 -10.99 -3.34
CA PHE A 839 30.46 -12.23 -3.95
C PHE A 839 30.21 -12.11 -5.46
N SER A 840 29.40 -11.13 -5.88
CA SER A 840 28.98 -10.96 -7.29
C SER A 840 30.08 -10.46 -8.22
N ARG A 841 31.09 -9.74 -7.70
CA ARG A 841 32.26 -9.31 -8.48
C ARG A 841 33.14 -10.48 -8.91
N ARG A 842 33.27 -11.51 -8.07
CA ARG A 842 34.12 -12.68 -8.30
C ARG A 842 33.37 -13.91 -8.80
N TRP A 843 32.13 -13.74 -9.25
CA TRP A 843 31.30 -14.85 -9.75
C TRP A 843 31.90 -15.53 -11.00
N PRO A 844 31.95 -16.88 -11.07
CA PRO A 844 31.40 -17.85 -10.12
C PRO A 844 32.28 -18.07 -8.87
N VAL A 845 31.62 -18.16 -7.71
CA VAL A 845 32.24 -18.52 -6.43
C VAL A 845 32.02 -20.01 -6.16
N LEU A 846 33.09 -20.76 -5.91
CA LEU A 846 33.05 -22.20 -5.67
C LEU A 846 33.27 -22.55 -4.20
N ASP A 847 32.59 -23.59 -3.72
CA ASP A 847 32.89 -24.25 -2.44
C ASP A 847 34.14 -25.14 -2.55
N SER A 848 34.57 -25.74 -1.44
CA SER A 848 35.73 -26.66 -1.41
C SER A 848 35.53 -27.98 -2.18
N SER A 849 34.31 -28.26 -2.66
CA SER A 849 33.99 -29.38 -3.56
C SER A 849 33.99 -28.98 -5.04
N GLY A 850 34.18 -27.69 -5.35
CA GLY A 850 34.12 -27.15 -6.71
C GLY A 850 32.70 -26.85 -7.20
N ILE A 851 31.70 -26.83 -6.31
CA ILE A 851 30.30 -26.54 -6.63
C ILE A 851 30.07 -25.02 -6.50
N ALA A 852 29.37 -24.41 -7.46
CA ALA A 852 29.02 -23.00 -7.39
C ALA A 852 28.07 -22.73 -6.21
N MET A 853 28.44 -21.80 -5.34
CA MET A 853 27.63 -21.41 -4.19
C MET A 853 26.49 -20.47 -4.60
N ARG A 854 25.37 -20.48 -3.85
CA ARG A 854 24.30 -19.49 -4.02
C ARG A 854 24.53 -18.25 -3.12
N PRO A 855 24.00 -17.06 -3.49
CA PRO A 855 24.07 -15.83 -2.69
C PRO A 855 23.66 -15.94 -1.23
N GLU A 856 22.80 -16.91 -0.88
CA GLU A 856 22.42 -17.23 0.51
C GLU A 856 23.63 -17.34 1.46
N ALA A 857 24.74 -17.93 1.01
CA ALA A 857 25.97 -18.05 1.81
C ALA A 857 26.58 -16.68 2.16
N ALA A 858 26.50 -15.70 1.26
CA ALA A 858 26.93 -14.33 1.52
C ALA A 858 26.01 -13.61 2.52
N PHE A 859 24.70 -13.87 2.48
CA PHE A 859 23.77 -13.33 3.48
C PHE A 859 23.99 -13.92 4.87
N GLU A 860 24.22 -15.23 4.98
CA GLU A 860 24.54 -15.86 6.26
C GLU A 860 25.82 -15.28 6.88
N GLU A 861 26.89 -15.13 6.08
CA GLU A 861 28.15 -14.57 6.56
C GLU A 861 27.99 -13.08 6.96
N ALA A 862 27.23 -12.30 6.19
CA ALA A 862 26.90 -10.92 6.56
C ALA A 862 26.16 -10.84 7.91
N ARG A 863 25.19 -11.73 8.16
CA ARG A 863 24.49 -11.79 9.46
C ARG A 863 25.42 -12.14 10.61
N LYS A 864 26.35 -13.09 10.41
CA LYS A 864 27.38 -13.48 11.40
C LYS A 864 28.28 -12.29 11.73
N ALA A 865 28.80 -11.61 10.71
CA ALA A 865 29.64 -10.42 10.85
C ALA A 865 28.93 -9.29 11.64
N ILE A 866 27.69 -8.95 11.28
CA ILE A 866 26.92 -7.93 12.02
C ILE A 866 26.58 -8.37 13.45
N SER A 867 26.22 -9.63 13.68
CA SER A 867 25.95 -10.16 15.04
C SER A 867 27.18 -10.03 15.94
N HIS A 868 28.36 -10.41 15.43
CA HIS A 868 29.63 -10.28 16.14
C HIS A 868 29.99 -8.80 16.40
N TYR A 869 29.87 -7.94 15.39
CA TYR A 869 30.11 -6.50 15.51
C TYR A 869 29.22 -5.86 16.59
N ARG A 870 27.90 -6.12 16.57
CA ARG A 870 26.95 -5.61 17.56
C ARG A 870 27.24 -6.13 18.96
N LEU A 871 27.54 -7.42 19.09
CA LEU A 871 27.84 -8.03 20.39
C LEU A 871 29.13 -7.44 21.00
N ASN A 872 30.19 -7.29 20.21
CA ASN A 872 31.44 -6.63 20.62
C ASN A 872 31.19 -5.18 21.07
N LYS A 873 30.38 -4.42 20.32
CA LYS A 873 30.05 -3.01 20.63
C LYS A 873 29.21 -2.86 21.91
N LEU A 874 28.38 -3.85 22.24
CA LEU A 874 27.62 -3.89 23.49
C LEU A 874 28.49 -4.30 24.70
N LEU A 875 29.48 -5.17 24.49
CA LEU A 875 30.37 -5.73 25.51
C LEU A 875 31.62 -4.87 25.80
N ASN A 876 32.01 -3.98 24.89
CA ASN A 876 33.25 -3.18 24.92
C ASN A 876 34.57 -4.00 24.91
N GLN A 877 34.53 -5.33 24.83
CA GLN A 877 35.67 -6.27 24.75
C GLN A 877 35.24 -7.58 24.04
N GLU A 878 36.16 -8.54 23.88
CA GLU A 878 35.88 -9.86 23.29
C GLU A 878 34.71 -10.60 23.97
N THR A 879 34.01 -11.43 23.19
CA THR A 879 32.82 -12.21 23.57
C THR A 879 33.06 -13.37 24.54
N SER A 880 34.26 -13.48 25.11
CA SER A 880 34.71 -14.65 25.87
C SER A 880 33.92 -14.86 27.17
N GLY A 881 32.93 -15.77 27.11
CA GLY A 881 32.17 -16.24 28.28
C GLY A 881 30.65 -16.19 28.17
N PHE A 882 30.06 -15.61 27.13
CA PHE A 882 28.61 -15.61 26.96
C PHE A 882 28.14 -16.87 26.22
N ASP A 883 27.19 -17.60 26.79
CA ASP A 883 26.54 -18.73 26.12
C ASP A 883 25.66 -18.25 24.95
N ALA A 884 25.49 -19.09 23.92
CA ALA A 884 24.82 -18.72 22.68
C ALA A 884 23.33 -18.35 22.86
N LEU A 885 22.66 -18.88 23.90
CA LEU A 885 21.27 -18.55 24.22
C LEU A 885 21.17 -17.12 24.80
N THR A 886 22.11 -16.74 25.66
CA THR A 886 22.22 -15.38 26.20
C THR A 886 22.63 -14.38 25.12
N GLN A 887 23.59 -14.72 24.25
CA GLN A 887 23.96 -13.87 23.11
C GLN A 887 22.75 -13.60 22.21
N TRP A 888 21.99 -14.64 21.86
CA TRP A 888 20.78 -14.51 21.06
C TRP A 888 19.71 -13.66 21.76
N TYR A 889 19.49 -13.85 23.06
CA TYR A 889 18.52 -13.05 23.83
C TYR A 889 18.84 -11.55 23.82
N ILE A 890 20.12 -11.20 23.99
CA ILE A 890 20.61 -9.82 23.97
C ILE A 890 20.46 -9.22 22.57
N LEU A 891 20.93 -9.93 21.54
CA LEU A 891 20.85 -9.47 20.15
C LEU A 891 19.40 -9.38 19.66
N ALA A 892 18.48 -10.23 20.15
CA ALA A 892 17.05 -10.13 19.85
C ALA A 892 16.46 -8.82 20.39
N TRP A 893 16.83 -8.41 21.61
CA TRP A 893 16.41 -7.11 22.15
C TRP A 893 17.02 -5.92 21.40
N ASP A 894 18.32 -5.96 21.11
CA ASP A 894 19.02 -4.91 20.35
C ASP A 894 18.48 -4.75 18.93
N SER A 895 18.22 -5.87 18.24
CA SER A 895 17.83 -5.93 16.83
C SER A 895 16.34 -5.65 16.62
N PHE A 896 15.46 -6.30 17.40
CA PHE A 896 14.01 -6.20 17.21
C PHE A 896 13.36 -5.11 18.05
N ARG A 897 13.96 -4.71 19.19
CA ARG A 897 13.47 -3.66 20.10
C ARG A 897 11.99 -3.80 20.53
N ALA A 898 11.42 -5.00 20.44
CA ALA A 898 10.02 -5.28 20.73
C ALA A 898 9.85 -6.70 21.27
N ARG A 899 8.71 -6.95 21.94
CA ARG A 899 8.39 -8.27 22.48
C ARG A 899 7.90 -9.25 21.43
N GLU A 900 7.12 -8.79 20.44
CA GLU A 900 6.62 -9.59 19.32
C GLU A 900 7.30 -9.15 18.01
N PHE A 901 7.83 -10.10 17.24
CA PHE A 901 8.60 -9.90 16.01
C PHE A 901 8.45 -11.10 15.04
N SER A 902 9.05 -11.03 13.86
CA SER A 902 8.99 -12.08 12.84
C SER A 902 9.60 -13.39 13.31
N PHE A 903 8.94 -14.53 13.03
CA PHE A 903 9.50 -15.85 13.34
C PHE A 903 10.73 -16.17 12.47
N ASP A 904 10.76 -15.72 11.21
CA ASP A 904 11.89 -16.01 10.33
C ASP A 904 13.13 -15.17 10.71
N GLU A 905 12.97 -13.87 10.97
CA GLU A 905 14.10 -13.03 11.42
C GLU A 905 14.73 -13.57 12.72
N ALA A 906 13.90 -14.07 13.64
CA ALA A 906 14.33 -14.75 14.86
C ALA A 906 15.14 -16.04 14.58
N ARG A 907 14.74 -16.82 13.57
CA ARG A 907 15.42 -18.04 13.10
C ARG A 907 16.76 -17.69 12.45
N GLN A 908 16.79 -16.68 11.59
CA GLN A 908 18.00 -16.20 10.94
C GLN A 908 19.03 -15.70 11.97
N LEU A 909 18.59 -15.03 13.05
CA LEU A 909 19.46 -14.65 14.16
C LEU A 909 19.96 -15.86 14.97
N ALA A 910 19.14 -16.91 15.15
CA ALA A 910 19.57 -18.15 15.84
C ALA A 910 20.67 -18.87 15.05
N ILE A 911 20.53 -18.96 13.72
CA ILE A 911 21.55 -19.50 12.82
C ILE A 911 22.84 -18.67 12.90
N ALA A 912 22.73 -17.33 12.85
CA ALA A 912 23.90 -16.44 12.85
C ALA A 912 24.69 -16.44 14.18
N VAL A 913 24.03 -16.61 15.33
CA VAL A 913 24.68 -16.53 16.66
C VAL A 913 25.22 -17.88 17.13
N GLY A 914 24.48 -18.98 16.92
CA GLY A 914 24.85 -20.28 17.50
C GLY A 914 24.50 -21.51 16.68
N GLY A 915 23.98 -21.35 15.46
CA GLY A 915 23.68 -22.48 14.57
C GLY A 915 22.59 -23.46 15.07
N PHE A 916 21.79 -23.06 16.05
CA PHE A 916 20.76 -23.91 16.69
C PHE A 916 19.35 -23.65 16.13
N ASP A 917 18.43 -24.60 16.30
CA ASP A 917 17.05 -24.46 15.82
C ASP A 917 16.24 -23.51 16.72
N ILE A 918 15.49 -22.59 16.10
CA ILE A 918 14.50 -21.75 16.77
C ILE A 918 13.43 -22.58 17.52
N ASN A 919 13.17 -23.82 17.11
CA ASN A 919 12.30 -24.72 17.85
C ASN A 919 12.84 -25.06 19.25
N ASP A 920 14.16 -25.06 19.47
CA ASP A 920 14.75 -25.24 20.79
C ASP A 920 14.51 -24.02 21.70
N LEU A 921 14.54 -22.81 21.13
CA LEU A 921 14.15 -21.59 21.87
C LEU A 921 12.69 -21.67 22.35
N LYS A 922 11.81 -22.34 21.61
CA LYS A 922 10.38 -22.49 21.92
C LYS A 922 10.11 -23.64 22.89
N ASN A 923 10.68 -24.82 22.62
CA ASN A 923 10.33 -26.08 23.28
C ASN A 923 11.27 -26.39 24.45
N SER A 924 12.58 -26.29 24.21
CA SER A 924 13.65 -26.71 25.12
C SER A 924 13.93 -25.62 26.16
N HIS A 925 14.35 -24.43 25.71
CA HIS A 925 14.72 -23.29 26.57
C HIS A 925 13.52 -22.42 26.98
N LYS A 926 12.39 -22.57 26.29
CA LYS A 926 11.12 -21.86 26.54
C LYS A 926 11.33 -20.34 26.65
N LEU A 927 12.19 -19.78 25.80
CA LEU A 927 12.53 -18.36 25.73
C LEU A 927 11.52 -17.58 24.87
N ILE A 928 10.94 -18.23 23.86
CA ILE A 928 9.93 -17.65 22.97
C ILE A 928 8.60 -18.42 22.98
N SER A 929 7.53 -17.79 22.51
CA SER A 929 6.33 -18.46 22.00
C SER A 929 6.07 -18.06 20.56
N ALA A 930 5.76 -19.02 19.69
CA ALA A 930 5.43 -18.79 18.29
C ALA A 930 3.93 -18.91 18.01
N LYS A 931 3.44 -18.07 17.10
CA LYS A 931 2.11 -18.11 16.45
C LYS A 931 2.37 -18.08 14.92
N SER A 932 1.33 -18.16 14.10
CA SER A 932 1.51 -18.14 12.63
C SER A 932 2.24 -16.84 12.20
N GLY A 933 3.43 -16.98 11.60
CA GLY A 933 4.27 -15.87 11.11
C GLY A 933 5.05 -15.06 12.16
N THR A 934 4.68 -15.08 13.45
CA THR A 934 5.34 -14.27 14.49
C THR A 934 5.76 -15.06 15.72
N CYS A 935 6.79 -14.60 16.41
CA CYS A 935 7.12 -15.06 17.76
C CYS A 935 7.21 -13.90 18.75
N SER A 936 7.12 -14.24 20.03
CA SER A 936 7.30 -13.29 21.11
C SER A 936 8.18 -13.83 22.23
N LEU A 937 9.05 -12.97 22.78
CA LEU A 937 9.83 -13.27 23.98
C LEU A 937 8.89 -13.47 25.18
N LEU A 938 9.09 -14.58 25.89
CA LEU A 938 8.34 -14.91 27.10
C LEU A 938 8.91 -14.13 28.29
N THR A 939 8.02 -13.57 29.12
CA THR A 939 8.46 -12.83 30.31
C THR A 939 9.09 -13.77 31.35
N PRO A 940 9.97 -13.28 32.24
CA PRO A 940 10.54 -14.08 33.32
C PRO A 940 9.48 -14.86 34.12
N THR A 941 8.36 -14.21 34.48
CA THR A 941 7.23 -14.87 35.16
C THR A 941 6.58 -15.98 34.33
N GLN A 942 6.49 -15.81 33.01
CA GLN A 942 5.95 -16.84 32.11
C GLN A 942 6.92 -18.02 31.95
N ARG A 943 8.22 -17.74 31.86
CA ARG A 943 9.28 -18.77 31.81
C ARG A 943 9.35 -19.57 33.11
N LEU A 944 9.25 -18.92 34.27
CA LEU A 944 9.15 -19.58 35.57
C LEU A 944 7.91 -20.48 35.67
N LYS A 945 6.72 -19.98 35.30
CA LYS A 945 5.48 -20.79 35.26
C LYS A 945 5.56 -22.00 34.33
N LYS A 946 6.34 -21.91 33.24
CA LYS A 946 6.62 -23.02 32.31
C LYS A 946 7.76 -23.94 32.77
N ARG A 947 8.35 -23.71 33.94
CA ARG A 947 9.53 -24.44 34.47
C ARG A 947 10.69 -24.40 33.47
N ALA A 948 11.08 -23.21 33.03
CA ALA A 948 12.29 -23.01 32.24
C ALA A 948 13.56 -22.97 33.12
N PHE A 949 13.43 -22.38 34.31
CA PHE A 949 14.45 -22.29 35.36
C PHE A 949 13.78 -22.42 36.73
N SER A 950 14.58 -22.49 37.79
CA SER A 950 14.12 -22.46 39.19
C SER A 950 14.43 -21.11 39.86
N VAL A 951 13.67 -20.75 40.90
CA VAL A 951 14.01 -19.65 41.83
C VAL A 951 14.38 -20.16 43.23
N SER A 952 14.32 -21.47 43.44
CA SER A 952 14.81 -22.13 44.65
C SER A 952 16.33 -22.28 44.58
N PRO A 953 17.12 -21.73 45.53
CA PRO A 953 18.58 -21.80 45.48
C PRO A 953 19.16 -23.22 45.50
N THR A 954 18.43 -24.23 46.00
CA THR A 954 18.88 -25.63 46.00
C THR A 954 18.68 -26.33 44.66
N ASP A 955 17.73 -25.85 43.87
CA ASP A 955 17.28 -26.47 42.62
C ASP A 955 17.63 -25.60 41.40
N PHE A 956 18.35 -24.50 41.61
CA PHE A 956 18.83 -23.61 40.57
C PHE A 956 20.20 -24.07 40.07
N SER A 957 20.30 -24.20 38.75
CA SER A 957 21.57 -24.40 38.04
C SER A 957 21.68 -23.33 36.98
N LEU A 958 22.85 -22.69 36.88
CA LEU A 958 23.11 -21.67 35.86
C LEU A 958 23.43 -22.34 34.52
N THR A 959 22.39 -22.84 33.86
CA THR A 959 22.47 -23.45 32.51
C THR A 959 22.76 -22.43 31.41
N SER A 960 22.30 -21.19 31.60
CA SER A 960 22.61 -20.04 30.76
C SER A 960 22.54 -18.76 31.60
N LEU A 961 23.28 -17.72 31.20
CA LEU A 961 23.28 -16.44 31.93
C LEU A 961 21.89 -15.78 31.91
N VAL A 962 21.12 -15.94 30.83
CA VAL A 962 19.74 -15.45 30.70
C VAL A 962 18.78 -16.12 31.69
N ASP A 963 19.01 -17.38 32.09
CA ASP A 963 18.21 -18.03 33.14
C ASP A 963 18.46 -17.40 34.52
N GLY A 964 19.71 -17.03 34.82
CA GLY A 964 20.04 -16.26 36.02
C GLY A 964 19.38 -14.87 36.03
N LEU A 965 19.40 -14.16 34.90
CA LEU A 965 18.77 -12.84 34.78
C LEU A 965 17.26 -12.94 35.01
N HIS A 966 16.62 -13.93 34.39
CA HIS A 966 15.17 -14.14 34.52
C HIS A 966 14.77 -14.64 35.90
N ALA A 967 15.59 -15.46 36.58
CA ALA A 967 15.34 -15.87 37.97
C ALA A 967 15.31 -14.65 38.90
N VAL A 968 16.32 -13.78 38.79
CA VAL A 968 16.43 -12.55 39.60
C VAL A 968 15.29 -11.57 39.32
N ILE A 969 14.93 -11.35 38.06
CA ILE A 969 13.77 -10.51 37.69
C ILE A 969 12.47 -11.11 38.25
N ALA A 970 12.26 -12.43 38.14
CA ALA A 970 11.04 -13.08 38.60
C ALA A 970 10.85 -12.94 40.12
N ILE A 971 11.92 -13.17 40.90
CA ILE A 971 11.92 -12.99 42.36
C ILE A 971 11.55 -11.54 42.72
N TYR A 972 12.18 -10.55 42.06
CA TYR A 972 11.87 -9.14 42.33
C TYR A 972 10.44 -8.75 41.96
N GLN A 973 9.93 -9.25 40.83
CA GLN A 973 8.57 -8.98 40.37
C GLN A 973 7.50 -9.62 41.28
N GLU A 974 7.79 -10.76 41.90
CA GLU A 974 6.86 -11.44 42.83
C GLU A 974 6.90 -10.84 44.24
N GLU A 975 8.10 -10.63 44.80
CA GLU A 975 8.29 -10.18 46.19
C GLU A 975 8.30 -8.65 46.36
N GLN A 976 8.49 -7.88 45.27
CA GLN A 976 8.65 -6.41 45.28
C GLN A 976 9.72 -5.91 46.27
N SER A 977 10.75 -6.73 46.52
CA SER A 977 11.78 -6.51 47.53
C SER A 977 13.15 -6.99 47.05
N ILE A 978 14.20 -6.27 47.47
CA ILE A 978 15.60 -6.55 47.13
C ILE A 978 16.17 -7.69 48.01
N GLU A 979 15.62 -7.90 49.20
CA GLU A 979 16.16 -8.86 50.18
C GLU A 979 16.12 -10.33 49.68
N PRO A 980 15.01 -10.85 49.11
CA PRO A 980 14.98 -12.21 48.57
C PRO A 980 15.93 -12.40 47.38
N VAL A 981 16.07 -11.38 46.51
CA VAL A 981 17.02 -11.37 45.40
C VAL A 981 18.45 -11.46 45.90
N ARG A 982 18.82 -10.68 46.92
CA ARG A 982 20.16 -10.74 47.53
C ARG A 982 20.46 -12.12 48.12
N GLN A 983 19.47 -12.73 48.79
CA GLN A 983 19.64 -14.08 49.36
C GLN A 983 19.80 -15.14 48.28
N PHE A 984 19.07 -15.04 47.17
CA PHE A 984 19.23 -15.91 46.01
C PHE A 984 20.63 -15.75 45.40
N LEU A 985 21.03 -14.52 45.04
CA LEU A 985 22.35 -14.20 44.47
C LEU A 985 23.52 -14.67 45.35
N LYS A 986 23.39 -14.57 46.68
CA LYS A 986 24.41 -15.06 47.62
C LYS A 986 24.48 -16.59 47.69
N LYS A 987 23.32 -17.27 47.74
CA LYS A 987 23.26 -18.75 47.84
C LYS A 987 23.63 -19.47 46.54
N THR A 988 23.51 -18.79 45.41
CA THR A 988 23.81 -19.33 44.06
C THR A 988 25.14 -18.82 43.49
N GLU A 989 25.93 -18.08 44.29
CA GLU A 989 27.25 -17.52 43.94
C GLU A 989 27.27 -16.61 42.69
N LEU A 990 26.09 -16.19 42.20
CA LEU A 990 25.95 -15.33 41.02
C LEU A 990 26.55 -13.93 41.21
N LEU A 991 26.59 -13.43 42.44
CA LEU A 991 27.16 -12.11 42.75
C LEU A 991 28.68 -12.05 42.48
N SER A 992 29.36 -13.18 42.55
CA SER A 992 30.80 -13.36 42.26
C SER A 992 31.07 -13.81 40.82
N ASN A 993 30.04 -13.98 39.99
CA ASN A 993 30.20 -14.38 38.59
C ASN A 993 30.28 -13.13 37.70
N ASP A 994 31.50 -12.81 37.25
CA ASP A 994 31.77 -11.65 36.39
C ASP A 994 30.99 -11.69 35.05
N GLN A 995 30.79 -12.89 34.47
CA GLN A 995 30.03 -13.05 33.22
C GLN A 995 28.55 -12.74 33.43
N PHE A 996 27.98 -13.18 34.56
CA PHE A 996 26.60 -12.85 34.94
C PHE A 996 26.42 -11.34 35.17
N MET A 997 27.35 -10.71 35.91
CA MET A 997 27.31 -9.27 36.15
C MET A 997 27.43 -8.45 34.85
N ARG A 998 28.28 -8.87 33.91
CA ARG A 998 28.35 -8.29 32.56
C ARG A 998 27.06 -8.52 31.77
N ALA A 999 26.48 -9.71 31.83
CA ALA A 999 25.23 -10.01 31.11
C ALA A 999 24.06 -9.13 31.57
N TRP A 1000 24.04 -8.77 32.86
CA TRP A 1000 23.09 -7.80 33.41
C TRP A 1000 23.30 -6.39 32.84
N GLU A 1001 24.53 -5.89 32.85
CA GLU A 1001 24.86 -4.56 32.31
C GLU A 1001 24.50 -4.46 30.81
N VAL A 1002 24.81 -5.52 30.04
CA VAL A 1002 24.49 -5.57 28.61
C VAL A 1002 22.98 -5.69 28.37
N ALA A 1003 22.26 -6.47 29.17
CA ALA A 1003 20.79 -6.54 29.08
C ALA A 1003 20.14 -5.18 29.33
N LEU A 1004 20.68 -4.36 30.23
CA LEU A 1004 20.22 -2.98 30.46
C LEU A 1004 20.47 -2.04 29.26
N LYS A 1005 21.54 -2.28 28.48
CA LYS A 1005 21.82 -1.51 27.24
C LYS A 1005 20.95 -1.97 26.06
N ALA A 1006 20.67 -3.27 25.97
CA ALA A 1006 19.97 -3.87 24.84
C ALA A 1006 18.44 -3.81 24.95
N ILE A 1007 17.87 -3.94 26.16
CA ILE A 1007 16.40 -3.88 26.34
C ILE A 1007 15.96 -2.41 26.25
N PRO A 1008 15.00 -2.05 25.38
CA PRO A 1008 14.62 -0.65 25.17
C PRO A 1008 14.03 0.02 26.42
N HIS A 1009 14.62 1.15 26.81
CA HIS A 1009 14.04 2.04 27.82
C HIS A 1009 12.87 2.85 27.23
N ILE A 1010 11.72 2.85 27.91
CA ILE A 1010 10.54 3.61 27.50
C ILE A 1010 10.17 4.56 28.65
N GLY A 1011 10.31 5.88 28.41
CA GLY A 1011 10.09 6.92 29.44
C GLY A 1011 8.64 7.11 29.90
N ASP A 1012 7.66 6.49 29.25
CA ASP A 1012 6.28 6.38 29.74
C ASP A 1012 6.20 5.19 30.71
N GLU A 1013 6.13 5.47 32.02
CA GLU A 1013 6.10 4.45 33.08
C GLU A 1013 5.02 3.37 32.87
N LYS A 1014 3.90 3.70 32.23
CA LYS A 1014 2.80 2.75 31.97
C LYS A 1014 3.11 1.78 30.83
N LYS A 1015 4.15 2.05 30.05
CA LYS A 1015 4.62 1.25 28.91
C LYS A 1015 6.02 0.67 29.09
N ARG A 1016 6.73 1.06 30.16
CA ARG A 1016 8.07 0.57 30.52
C ARG A 1016 8.08 -0.96 30.61
N LEU A 1017 9.09 -1.60 30.01
CA LEU A 1017 9.16 -3.06 29.97
C LEU A 1017 9.44 -3.61 31.38
N PRO A 1018 8.66 -4.59 31.89
CA PRO A 1018 8.81 -5.11 33.26
C PRO A 1018 10.22 -5.62 33.59
N GLU A 1019 10.94 -6.13 32.58
CA GLU A 1019 12.28 -6.67 32.67
C GLU A 1019 13.34 -5.57 32.77
N GLU A 1020 13.27 -4.52 31.94
CA GLU A 1020 14.16 -3.36 32.02
C GLU A 1020 13.95 -2.58 33.33
N LYS A 1021 12.69 -2.38 33.74
CA LYS A 1021 12.38 -1.81 35.05
C LYS A 1021 13.01 -2.61 36.19
N ALA A 1022 12.74 -3.92 36.25
CA ALA A 1022 13.26 -4.76 37.33
C ALA A 1022 14.80 -4.81 37.36
N LEU A 1023 15.45 -4.96 36.19
CA LEU A 1023 16.91 -4.94 36.11
C LEU A 1023 17.50 -3.59 36.53
N ALA A 1024 16.85 -2.47 36.21
CA ALA A 1024 17.34 -1.13 36.54
C ALA A 1024 17.14 -0.80 38.03
N ASP A 1025 15.97 -1.10 38.58
CA ASP A 1025 15.65 -0.86 40.00
C ASP A 1025 16.61 -1.67 40.90
N LEU A 1026 16.90 -2.93 40.53
CA LEU A 1026 17.89 -3.78 41.20
C LEU A 1026 19.34 -3.35 40.97
N TRP A 1027 19.69 -2.80 39.80
CA TRP A 1027 21.03 -2.30 39.50
C TRP A 1027 21.36 -1.03 40.31
N LEU A 1028 20.38 -0.14 40.49
CA LEU A 1028 20.50 1.00 41.41
C LEU A 1028 20.69 0.56 42.87
N ALA A 1029 20.13 -0.58 43.26
CA ALA A 1029 20.32 -1.18 44.58
C ALA A 1029 21.61 -2.02 44.72
N MET A 1030 22.43 -2.15 43.67
CA MET A 1030 23.54 -3.11 43.62
C MET A 1030 24.59 -2.89 44.72
N ASP A 1031 24.85 -1.65 45.12
CA ASP A 1031 25.79 -1.35 46.21
C ASP A 1031 25.24 -1.76 47.58
N GLU A 1032 23.92 -1.68 47.80
CA GLU A 1032 23.29 -2.22 49.02
C GLU A 1032 23.29 -3.76 49.02
N ILE A 1033 23.06 -4.37 47.85
CA ILE A 1033 23.15 -5.83 47.64
C ILE A 1033 24.57 -6.30 47.99
N LYS A 1034 25.61 -5.64 47.48
CA LYS A 1034 27.03 -5.98 47.73
C LYS A 1034 27.49 -5.68 49.16
N ALA A 1035 27.19 -4.50 49.71
CA ALA A 1035 27.68 -4.09 51.03
C ALA A 1035 27.21 -4.99 52.19
N LYS A 1036 26.08 -5.71 52.01
CA LYS A 1036 25.54 -6.66 53.00
C LYS A 1036 25.96 -8.11 52.74
N VAL A 1037 26.77 -8.39 51.72
CA VAL A 1037 27.32 -9.72 51.41
C VAL A 1037 28.79 -9.77 51.79
N ARG A 1038 29.06 -10.05 53.08
CA ARG A 1038 30.35 -10.62 53.49
C ARG A 1038 30.38 -12.10 53.10
N TYR A 1039 31.38 -12.48 52.32
CA TYR A 1039 31.88 -13.85 52.27
C TYR A 1039 32.65 -14.10 53.58
N VAL A 1040 32.37 -15.21 54.24
CA VAL A 1040 33.18 -15.66 55.39
C VAL A 1040 34.18 -16.65 54.83
N THR A 1041 35.45 -16.24 54.79
CA THR A 1041 36.55 -17.14 54.46
C THR A 1041 36.79 -18.12 55.62
N PRO A 1042 37.21 -19.38 55.36
CA PRO A 1042 37.38 -20.38 56.42
C PRO A 1042 38.40 -20.01 57.53
N GLU A 1043 39.18 -18.96 57.33
CA GLU A 1043 40.19 -18.46 58.27
C GLU A 1043 39.59 -17.65 59.44
N ASP A 1044 38.33 -17.16 59.34
CA ASP A 1044 37.65 -16.40 60.39
C ASP A 1044 37.23 -17.24 61.62
N ALA A 1045 37.58 -18.53 61.66
CA ALA A 1045 37.30 -19.45 62.78
C ALA A 1045 38.37 -19.44 63.89
N GLU A 1046 39.56 -18.88 63.64
CA GLU A 1046 40.68 -18.87 64.60
C GLU A 1046 41.26 -17.45 64.77
N GLY A 1047 40.67 -16.62 65.65
CA GLY A 1047 41.07 -15.20 65.72
C GLY A 1047 40.63 -14.37 66.93
N SER A 1048 40.26 -14.95 68.07
CA SER A 1048 39.97 -14.15 69.29
C SER A 1048 41.26 -13.68 69.97
N GLY A 1049 41.91 -12.64 69.45
CA GLY A 1049 43.26 -12.25 69.85
C GLY A 1049 43.63 -10.77 69.67
N GLN A 1050 43.11 -9.92 70.56
CA GLN A 1050 43.56 -8.55 70.86
C GLN A 1050 43.35 -7.44 69.80
N ALA A 1051 42.84 -6.30 70.30
CA ALA A 1051 42.63 -5.08 69.54
C ALA A 1051 43.83 -4.14 69.65
N VAL A 1052 44.19 -3.48 68.54
CA VAL A 1052 44.92 -2.20 68.54
C VAL A 1052 44.26 -1.25 67.56
N GLN A 1053 44.05 -0.01 67.98
CA GLN A 1053 43.46 1.06 67.17
C GLN A 1053 44.47 1.57 66.13
N GLY A 1054 44.02 1.81 64.89
CA GLY A 1054 44.80 2.44 63.83
C GLY A 1054 43.86 3.12 62.83
N SER A 1055 44.11 4.39 62.53
CA SER A 1055 43.18 5.28 61.83
C SER A 1055 43.41 5.36 60.31
N LEU A 1056 42.32 5.62 59.57
CA LEU A 1056 42.27 6.36 58.30
C LEU A 1056 43.13 5.83 57.13
N PHE A 1057 42.49 5.20 56.14
CA PHE A 1057 41.93 5.95 55.00
C PHE A 1057 40.74 5.19 54.40
#